data_AF-A0A414Z4T6-F1
#
_entry.id   AF-A0A414Z4T6-F1
#
_cell.length_a   1.000
_cell.length_b   1.000
_cell.length_c   1.000
_cell.angle_alpha   90.00
_cell.angle_beta   90.00
_cell.angle_gamma   90.00
#
_symmetry.space_group_name_H-M   'P 1'
#
loop_
_entity.id
_entity.type
_entity.pdbx_description
1 polymer ?
#
loop_
_entity_poly.entity_id
_entity_poly.type
_entity_poly.pdbx_seq_one_letter_code
_entity_poly.pdbx_strand_id
1 'polypeptide(L)'
;MSLFHGITDISSNLTGYQNAIYEGSAKDDKAFVFTTKSMVLEKGAIMVYPADTAFTNNGSAAPVITIPENQNAKTKELTPYMSELLTIAPYDKDKGNTAGYGKKYDIVLKRVGTTLILTTVPSNTDKIDGLGVSPLKVSSIEMNANGAFTTSIPVKYNAATPYRNSEFSLWTNVSDVDLTAATVVNTLTTTDITDNYNAVFTLLPLKSGVTANNANVVIKTNYGKVTLDNAKGNIWGKTATTVTYDKTVTEGVQEVLDNTWTDATKGSFIGEKIGKYGKRSIQADMSTLDMDGLHITDQQHLIDALKVYDAIANKATVDFFLDGDENSEFVMDAEATAAYEARVADAGNKITFKLSTDLATQCDAVKFVSTTETEVPATLKFGTATPVKFAGLWKYSDSKTFDYITSLEVVEGATMTMTNMVTATATNPTTTAITNNGTVNISGATTLKLNMTNNGIIDIPVGAEFLMNGAELTNDATSLEVYGRIDNAGSLGVQNNTSGKINNYGYITQKNADAYTYVSTNAFTGKKFADAFAAADAKIGTIELFGTGNVNTVVASTGTPGFIKVITNATSVTQAEVGEYANYVEITGACTACGILPNTVKYVEVKSSERVVWTTTAFTIIGLIVDEGYSLNIPRGSAVTATTTYLKGRIYNAGTFTCSDFDGYLGGASTDANNVIVGG
;
A
#
# COMPACT_ATOMS: atom_id res chain seq x y z
N MET A 1 -22.25 -12.40 24.07
CA MET A 1 -22.33 -12.48 25.55
C MET A 1 -21.40 -13.56 26.05
N SER A 2 -20.52 -13.23 26.99
CA SER A 2 -19.73 -14.22 27.75
C SER A 2 -20.33 -14.30 29.16
N LEU A 3 -20.79 -15.48 29.58
CA LEU A 3 -21.26 -15.74 30.96
C LEU A 3 -20.12 -16.32 31.80
N PHE A 4 -19.89 -15.77 33.00
CA PHE A 4 -18.93 -16.30 33.99
C PHE A 4 -19.68 -16.69 35.28
N HIS A 5 -19.42 -17.90 35.79
CA HIS A 5 -19.97 -18.43 37.04
C HIS A 5 -18.81 -18.82 37.98
N GLY A 6 -18.88 -18.54 39.29
CA GLY A 6 -17.84 -18.90 40.28
C GLY A 6 -18.24 -20.07 41.18
N ILE A 7 -17.26 -20.80 41.74
CA ILE A 7 -17.44 -22.00 42.62
C ILE A 7 -16.28 -22.12 43.65
N THR A 8 -16.56 -22.68 44.83
CA THR A 8 -15.66 -22.95 45.98
C THR A 8 -15.62 -24.46 46.35
N ASP A 9 -14.52 -25.18 46.03
CA ASP A 9 -14.02 -26.54 46.46
C ASP A 9 -14.84 -27.85 46.23
N ILE A 10 -14.32 -29.09 45.95
CA ILE A 10 -13.00 -29.69 45.59
C ILE A 10 -13.18 -31.11 44.95
N SER A 11 -12.21 -31.50 44.10
CA SER A 11 -11.64 -32.84 43.78
C SER A 11 -11.95 -33.57 42.45
N SER A 12 -10.87 -33.73 41.68
CA SER A 12 -10.58 -34.66 40.56
C SER A 12 -11.06 -34.32 39.12
N ASN A 13 -10.06 -33.92 38.31
CA ASN A 13 -9.86 -34.00 36.85
C ASN A 13 -11.06 -34.19 35.90
N LEU A 14 -11.43 -33.15 35.12
CA LEU A 14 -12.03 -33.32 33.78
C LEU A 14 -11.64 -32.16 32.83
N THR A 15 -11.09 -32.52 31.67
CA THR A 15 -10.71 -31.65 30.55
C THR A 15 -11.68 -31.81 29.39
N GLY A 16 -12.27 -30.71 28.91
CA GLY A 16 -12.95 -30.59 27.62
C GLY A 16 -14.48 -30.47 27.67
N TYR A 17 -15.02 -29.66 26.74
CA TYR A 17 -16.41 -29.56 26.24
C TYR A 17 -17.23 -28.28 26.51
N GLN A 18 -17.96 -27.88 25.46
CA GLN A 18 -18.57 -26.58 25.15
C GLN A 18 -20.11 -26.58 25.24
N ASN A 19 -20.64 -25.36 25.49
CA ASN A 19 -21.88 -24.70 25.00
C ASN A 19 -23.28 -25.24 25.36
N ALA A 20 -24.03 -24.43 26.12
CA ALA A 20 -25.49 -24.42 26.13
C ALA A 20 -26.03 -23.27 25.26
N ILE A 21 -27.11 -23.50 24.50
CA ILE A 21 -27.86 -22.45 23.79
C ILE A 21 -28.90 -21.86 24.75
N TYR A 22 -28.90 -20.55 24.90
CA TYR A 22 -29.83 -19.82 25.77
C TYR A 22 -30.85 -19.04 24.94
N GLU A 23 -32.15 -19.21 25.23
CA GLU A 23 -33.20 -18.33 24.71
C GLU A 23 -33.47 -17.23 25.74
N GLY A 24 -33.18 -15.98 25.37
CA GLY A 24 -33.38 -14.82 26.22
C GLY A 24 -34.61 -14.04 25.82
N SER A 25 -35.43 -13.64 26.79
CA SER A 25 -36.45 -12.61 26.59
C SER A 25 -36.19 -11.45 27.55
N ALA A 26 -36.15 -10.24 27.01
CA ALA A 26 -35.94 -9.02 27.78
C ALA A 26 -37.15 -8.09 27.67
N LYS A 27 -37.48 -7.45 28.78
CA LYS A 27 -38.29 -6.22 28.83
C LYS A 27 -37.53 -5.22 29.68
N ASP A 28 -37.56 -3.95 29.31
CA ASP A 28 -36.94 -2.88 30.09
C ASP A 28 -37.37 -2.96 31.56
N ASP A 29 -36.42 -2.72 32.47
CA ASP A 29 -36.58 -2.78 33.92
C ASP A 29 -36.83 -4.17 34.55
N LYS A 30 -36.64 -5.27 33.79
CA LYS A 30 -36.68 -6.65 34.32
C LYS A 30 -35.33 -7.34 34.14
N ALA A 31 -35.00 -8.29 35.02
CA ALA A 31 -33.82 -9.14 34.84
C ALA A 31 -33.89 -9.85 33.48
N PHE A 32 -32.75 -9.94 32.81
CA PHE A 32 -32.61 -10.81 31.65
C PHE A 32 -32.68 -12.24 32.16
N VAL A 33 -33.79 -12.94 31.87
CA VAL A 33 -34.01 -14.32 32.32
C VAL A 33 -33.70 -15.23 31.14
N PHE A 34 -32.72 -16.10 31.35
CA PHE A 34 -32.50 -17.22 30.45
C PHE A 34 -33.26 -18.43 30.96
N THR A 35 -34.10 -18.97 30.10
CA THR A 35 -34.64 -20.31 30.30
C THR A 35 -33.81 -21.27 29.48
N THR A 36 -33.23 -22.29 30.12
CA THR A 36 -32.64 -23.40 29.37
C THR A 36 -33.77 -24.16 28.67
N LYS A 37 -33.86 -24.03 27.34
CA LYS A 37 -34.70 -24.92 26.52
C LYS A 37 -33.93 -26.23 26.35
N SER A 38 -34.45 -27.30 26.94
CA SER A 38 -34.05 -28.65 26.57
C SER A 38 -34.32 -28.84 25.07
N MET A 39 -33.29 -29.20 24.30
CA MET A 39 -33.44 -29.57 22.89
C MET A 39 -34.12 -30.94 22.81
N VAL A 40 -35.37 -30.97 22.38
CA VAL A 40 -36.06 -32.22 22.02
C VAL A 40 -36.27 -32.21 20.51
N LEU A 41 -35.67 -33.18 19.80
CA LEU A 41 -36.13 -33.64 18.49
C LEU A 41 -36.91 -34.94 18.70
N GLU A 42 -37.98 -35.12 17.93
CA GLU A 42 -38.81 -36.32 17.99
C GLU A 42 -37.98 -37.60 17.80
N LYS A 43 -38.13 -38.55 18.74
CA LYS A 43 -37.65 -39.94 18.72
C LYS A 43 -36.14 -40.21 18.94
N GLY A 44 -35.41 -39.34 19.63
CA GLY A 44 -34.09 -39.69 20.17
C GLY A 44 -33.86 -39.06 21.54
N ALA A 45 -33.47 -39.86 22.54
CA ALA A 45 -33.11 -39.33 23.85
C ALA A 45 -31.87 -38.42 23.74
N ILE A 46 -31.96 -37.18 24.25
CA ILE A 46 -30.79 -36.36 24.56
C ILE A 46 -30.89 -35.97 26.03
N MET A 47 -30.01 -36.59 26.83
CA MET A 47 -29.73 -36.26 28.22
C MET A 47 -28.71 -35.11 28.26
N VAL A 48 -28.99 -34.08 29.05
CA VAL A 48 -27.94 -33.19 29.57
C VAL A 48 -27.80 -33.54 31.06
N TYR A 49 -26.71 -34.22 31.40
CA TYR A 49 -26.35 -34.57 32.78
C TYR A 49 -25.84 -33.31 33.50
N PRO A 50 -26.46 -32.86 34.61
CA PRO A 50 -25.78 -31.96 35.56
C PRO A 50 -24.54 -32.62 36.20
N ALA A 51 -24.42 -33.95 36.11
CA ALA A 51 -23.25 -34.69 36.56
C ALA A 51 -22.03 -34.54 35.62
N ASP A 52 -22.23 -34.14 34.34
CA ASP A 52 -21.14 -34.06 33.34
C ASP A 52 -20.71 -32.62 33.03
N THR A 53 -21.32 -31.62 33.64
CA THR A 53 -20.82 -30.23 33.61
C THR A 53 -20.80 -29.66 35.02
N ALA A 54 -19.73 -29.95 35.75
CA ALA A 54 -19.27 -29.01 36.76
C ALA A 54 -18.83 -27.74 36.00
N PHE A 55 -19.46 -26.59 36.26
CA PHE A 55 -18.93 -25.30 35.82
C PHE A 55 -17.74 -24.91 36.72
N THR A 56 -16.69 -25.72 36.72
CA THR A 56 -15.50 -25.52 37.56
C THR A 56 -14.53 -24.56 36.88
N ASN A 57 -14.33 -23.38 37.49
CA ASN A 57 -13.11 -22.61 37.28
C ASN A 57 -11.98 -23.33 38.06
N ASN A 58 -11.09 -24.01 37.35
CA ASN A 58 -9.98 -24.78 37.93
C ASN A 58 -8.74 -23.93 38.29
N GLY A 59 -8.86 -22.59 38.37
CA GLY A 59 -7.79 -21.72 38.84
C GLY A 59 -7.97 -21.32 40.30
N SER A 60 -6.88 -21.14 41.06
CA SER A 60 -6.84 -20.50 42.38
C SER A 60 -7.23 -19.02 42.38
N ALA A 61 -7.65 -18.48 41.23
CA ALA A 61 -8.01 -17.08 41.02
C ALA A 61 -9.50 -16.96 40.71
N ALA A 62 -10.17 -16.01 41.38
CA ALA A 62 -11.57 -15.68 41.14
C ALA A 62 -11.81 -15.33 39.65
N PRO A 63 -12.99 -15.63 39.06
CA PRO A 63 -13.32 -15.20 37.70
C PRO A 63 -13.14 -13.69 37.57
N VAL A 64 -12.52 -13.28 36.47
CA VAL A 64 -12.19 -11.88 36.21
C VAL A 64 -12.97 -11.38 35.01
N ILE A 65 -13.72 -10.30 35.21
CA ILE A 65 -14.44 -9.61 34.13
C ILE A 65 -13.48 -8.63 33.48
N THR A 66 -13.31 -8.72 32.17
CA THR A 66 -12.43 -7.84 31.41
C THR A 66 -13.18 -7.08 30.32
N ILE A 67 -12.74 -5.85 30.07
CA ILE A 67 -13.13 -5.05 28.91
C ILE A 67 -11.85 -4.51 28.23
N PRO A 68 -11.87 -4.33 26.91
CA PRO A 68 -10.72 -3.74 26.22
C PRO A 68 -10.62 -2.24 26.48
N GLU A 69 -9.39 -1.73 26.48
CA GLU A 69 -9.08 -0.29 26.54
C GLU A 69 -9.60 0.44 25.30
N ASN A 70 -9.41 -0.18 24.13
CA ASN A 70 -9.91 0.27 22.84
C ASN A 70 -11.24 -0.43 22.51
N GLN A 71 -12.31 0.34 22.46
CA GLN A 71 -13.68 -0.14 22.32
C GLN A 71 -14.26 0.19 20.96
N ASN A 72 -15.22 -0.63 20.53
CA ASN A 72 -15.94 -0.46 19.28
C ASN A 72 -17.38 -0.99 19.42
N ALA A 73 -18.13 -1.02 18.31
CA ALA A 73 -19.51 -1.48 18.31
C ALA A 73 -19.70 -2.91 18.86
N LYS A 74 -18.69 -3.80 18.77
CA LYS A 74 -18.76 -5.13 19.36
C LYS A 74 -18.61 -5.11 20.89
N THR A 75 -17.89 -4.13 21.43
CA THR A 75 -17.70 -4.00 22.88
C THR A 75 -19.04 -3.75 23.59
N LYS A 76 -19.91 -2.90 23.04
CA LYS A 76 -21.25 -2.67 23.65
C LYS A 76 -22.14 -3.92 23.65
N GLU A 77 -22.06 -4.75 22.60
CA GLU A 77 -22.80 -6.02 22.51
C GLU A 77 -22.31 -7.05 23.53
N LEU A 78 -21.10 -6.85 24.05
CA LEU A 78 -20.45 -7.69 25.06
C LEU A 78 -20.48 -7.06 26.46
N THR A 79 -21.38 -6.10 26.73
CA THR A 79 -21.55 -5.52 28.07
C THR A 79 -21.63 -6.63 29.12
N PRO A 80 -20.75 -6.65 30.14
CA PRO A 80 -20.64 -7.79 31.04
C PRO A 80 -21.78 -7.88 32.06
N TYR A 81 -22.19 -9.12 32.31
CA TYR A 81 -23.16 -9.52 33.32
C TYR A 81 -22.56 -10.65 34.18
N MET A 82 -23.02 -10.77 35.42
CA MET A 82 -22.69 -11.88 36.32
C MET A 82 -23.98 -12.45 36.92
N SER A 83 -23.98 -13.73 37.28
CA SER A 83 -25.09 -14.33 38.01
C SER A 83 -24.80 -14.34 39.51
N GLU A 84 -25.85 -14.50 40.31
CA GLU A 84 -25.70 -14.94 41.70
C GLU A 84 -25.07 -16.33 41.78
N LEU A 85 -24.61 -16.76 42.96
CA LEU A 85 -24.08 -18.11 43.12
C LEU A 85 -25.22 -19.13 43.21
N LEU A 86 -25.29 -20.03 42.23
CA LEU A 86 -26.22 -21.16 42.25
C LEU A 86 -25.61 -22.33 43.02
N THR A 87 -26.21 -22.72 44.14
CA THR A 87 -25.79 -23.94 44.85
C THR A 87 -26.68 -25.10 44.46
N ILE A 88 -26.16 -26.04 43.66
CA ILE A 88 -26.84 -27.29 43.35
C ILE A 88 -26.28 -28.37 44.28
N ALA A 89 -27.16 -28.97 45.09
CA ALA A 89 -26.78 -30.08 45.96
C ALA A 89 -26.35 -31.30 45.12
N PRO A 90 -25.37 -32.09 45.58
CA PRO A 90 -24.98 -33.31 44.89
C PRO A 90 -26.16 -34.30 44.80
N TYR A 91 -26.08 -35.21 43.84
CA TYR A 91 -27.10 -36.25 43.65
C TYR A 91 -27.17 -37.12 44.90
N ASP A 92 -28.35 -37.15 45.52
CA ASP A 92 -28.66 -37.94 46.71
C ASP A 92 -29.69 -39.00 46.31
N LYS A 93 -29.21 -40.23 46.11
CA LYS A 93 -30.02 -41.38 45.72
C LYS A 93 -31.22 -41.64 46.65
N ASP A 94 -31.13 -41.22 47.91
CA ASP A 94 -32.12 -41.50 48.95
C ASP A 94 -33.16 -40.36 49.10
N LYS A 95 -32.89 -39.18 48.50
CA LYS A 95 -33.79 -38.01 48.48
C LYS A 95 -34.37 -37.71 47.09
N GLY A 96 -34.17 -38.60 46.12
CA GLY A 96 -34.55 -38.38 44.73
C GLY A 96 -33.64 -37.36 44.04
N ASN A 97 -34.09 -36.80 42.92
CA ASN A 97 -33.28 -35.95 42.05
C ASN A 97 -32.95 -34.56 42.65
N THR A 98 -32.01 -34.52 43.59
CA THR A 98 -31.46 -33.32 44.25
C THR A 98 -30.47 -32.58 43.35
N ALA A 99 -29.78 -33.28 42.45
CA ALA A 99 -28.81 -32.73 41.50
C ALA A 99 -29.42 -31.99 40.30
N GLY A 100 -30.75 -31.92 40.19
CA GLY A 100 -31.38 -31.08 39.16
C GLY A 100 -31.58 -31.72 37.80
N TYR A 101 -31.50 -33.04 37.71
CA TYR A 101 -31.63 -33.79 36.46
C TYR A 101 -32.95 -33.47 35.72
N GLY A 102 -32.90 -32.81 34.56
CA GLY A 102 -34.12 -32.37 33.85
C GLY A 102 -34.89 -31.22 34.51
N LYS A 103 -34.33 -30.54 35.52
CA LYS A 103 -34.89 -29.30 36.08
C LYS A 103 -34.43 -28.09 35.27
N LYS A 104 -35.34 -27.14 35.09
CA LYS A 104 -35.02 -25.80 34.55
C LYS A 104 -34.55 -24.93 35.70
N TYR A 105 -33.42 -24.26 35.51
CA TYR A 105 -32.89 -23.27 36.43
C TYR A 105 -32.94 -21.92 35.72
N ASP A 106 -33.73 -20.99 36.24
CA ASP A 106 -33.77 -19.63 35.73
C ASP A 106 -32.52 -18.90 36.21
N ILE A 107 -31.58 -18.62 35.30
CA ILE A 107 -30.36 -17.85 35.62
C ILE A 107 -30.73 -16.37 35.61
N VAL A 108 -30.59 -15.73 36.77
CA VAL A 108 -30.80 -14.28 36.90
C VAL A 108 -29.46 -13.58 36.70
N LEU A 109 -29.39 -12.68 35.72
CA LEU A 109 -28.17 -11.94 35.40
C LEU A 109 -28.19 -10.50 35.91
N LYS A 110 -27.21 -10.19 36.74
CA LYS A 110 -26.89 -8.87 37.24
C LYS A 110 -25.92 -8.18 36.29
N ARG A 111 -26.28 -6.98 35.84
CA ARG A 111 -25.43 -6.16 34.97
C ARG A 111 -24.22 -5.67 35.77
N VAL A 112 -23.02 -5.88 35.26
CA VAL A 112 -21.76 -5.37 35.85
C VAL A 112 -21.25 -4.15 35.09
N GLY A 113 -21.25 -4.21 33.77
CA GLY A 113 -20.78 -3.12 32.92
C GLY A 113 -21.79 -1.99 32.83
N THR A 114 -21.37 -0.76 33.10
CA THR A 114 -22.14 0.45 32.84
C THR A 114 -21.93 0.90 31.40
N THR A 115 -23.01 1.18 30.67
CA THR A 115 -22.89 1.82 29.35
C THR A 115 -23.04 3.33 29.51
N LEU A 116 -22.03 4.08 29.09
CA LEU A 116 -22.09 5.52 28.94
C LEU A 116 -22.31 5.86 27.47
N ILE A 117 -23.31 6.68 27.18
CA ILE A 117 -23.37 7.44 25.93
C ILE A 117 -22.92 8.86 26.23
N LEU A 118 -21.82 9.28 25.61
CA LEU A 118 -21.31 10.63 25.66
C LEU A 118 -21.60 11.32 24.32
N THR A 119 -22.52 12.29 24.34
CA THR A 119 -22.89 13.08 23.16
C THR A 119 -21.99 14.29 23.03
N THR A 120 -21.20 14.36 21.97
CA THR A 120 -20.49 15.58 21.60
C THR A 120 -21.49 16.62 21.08
N VAL A 121 -21.44 17.83 21.63
CA VAL A 121 -22.21 18.97 21.15
C VAL A 121 -21.21 19.98 20.59
N PRO A 122 -20.96 19.95 19.27
CA PRO A 122 -20.01 20.87 18.66
C PRO A 122 -20.59 22.29 18.67
N SER A 123 -19.75 23.28 18.93
CA SER A 123 -20.07 24.71 18.81
C SER A 123 -19.11 25.40 17.85
N ASN A 124 -19.50 26.58 17.36
CA ASN A 124 -18.80 27.31 16.30
C ASN A 124 -18.64 26.49 15.00
N THR A 125 -19.64 25.66 14.70
CA THR A 125 -19.68 24.85 13.47
C THR A 125 -19.93 25.70 12.24
N ASP A 126 -20.51 26.89 12.38
CA ASP A 126 -20.72 27.89 11.32
C ASP A 126 -19.45 28.28 10.56
N LYS A 127 -18.27 28.09 11.18
CA LYS A 127 -16.97 28.31 10.53
C LYS A 127 -16.59 27.20 9.54
N ILE A 128 -17.22 26.03 9.66
CA ILE A 128 -17.04 24.86 8.78
C ILE A 128 -18.26 24.74 7.86
N ASP A 129 -19.46 24.93 8.44
CA ASP A 129 -20.76 24.88 7.78
C ASP A 129 -20.85 26.03 6.77
N GLY A 130 -20.61 25.73 5.50
CA GLY A 130 -20.63 26.71 4.41
C GLY A 130 -19.37 26.75 3.56
N LEU A 131 -18.31 26.04 3.96
CA LEU A 131 -17.09 25.89 3.14
C LEU A 131 -17.27 24.95 1.93
N GLY A 132 -18.44 24.30 1.82
CA GLY A 132 -18.70 23.28 0.79
C GLY A 132 -17.84 22.02 0.96
N VAL A 133 -17.46 21.70 2.21
CA VAL A 133 -16.68 20.52 2.59
C VAL A 133 -17.59 19.43 3.15
N SER A 134 -17.07 18.22 3.29
CA SER A 134 -17.78 17.13 3.95
C SER A 134 -18.21 17.50 5.37
N PRO A 135 -19.42 17.09 5.83
CA PRO A 135 -19.88 17.43 7.18
C PRO A 135 -18.92 16.91 8.26
N LEU A 136 -18.75 17.69 9.32
CA LEU A 136 -17.97 17.30 10.49
C LEU A 136 -18.51 15.98 11.09
N LYS A 137 -17.63 14.99 11.25
CA LYS A 137 -17.95 13.69 11.86
C LYS A 137 -16.96 13.39 12.98
N VAL A 138 -17.46 12.90 14.11
CA VAL A 138 -16.61 12.32 15.16
C VAL A 138 -16.21 10.91 14.74
N SER A 139 -14.91 10.61 14.75
CA SER A 139 -14.37 9.30 14.40
C SER A 139 -14.07 8.44 15.63
N SER A 140 -13.60 9.06 16.72
CA SER A 140 -13.38 8.39 18.00
C SER A 140 -13.34 9.40 19.14
N ILE A 141 -13.61 8.93 20.36
CA ILE A 141 -13.41 9.72 21.58
C ILE A 141 -12.50 8.96 22.54
N GLU A 142 -11.55 9.68 23.13
CA GLU A 142 -10.68 9.18 24.21
C GLU A 142 -11.07 9.90 25.51
N MET A 143 -11.34 9.12 26.55
CA MET A 143 -11.44 9.63 27.93
C MET A 143 -10.15 9.30 28.65
N ASN A 144 -9.48 10.33 29.17
CA ASN A 144 -8.21 10.21 29.86
C ASN A 144 -8.38 10.63 31.32
N ALA A 145 -7.92 9.79 32.24
CA ALA A 145 -7.88 10.05 33.67
C ALA A 145 -6.90 9.07 34.33
N ASN A 146 -5.88 9.60 35.01
CA ASN A 146 -4.72 8.83 35.47
C ASN A 146 -5.13 7.66 36.40
N GLY A 147 -4.95 6.43 35.93
CA GLY A 147 -5.28 5.20 36.64
C GLY A 147 -6.75 5.06 37.03
N ALA A 148 -7.68 5.70 36.30
CA ALA A 148 -9.07 5.81 36.73
C ALA A 148 -9.99 4.71 36.17
N PHE A 149 -9.67 4.17 34.98
CA PHE A 149 -10.59 3.30 34.26
C PHE A 149 -10.33 1.84 34.54
N THR A 150 -11.26 1.16 35.20
CA THR A 150 -11.17 -0.29 35.45
C THR A 150 -11.34 -1.06 34.14
N THR A 151 -10.34 -1.87 33.76
CA THR A 151 -10.42 -2.78 32.60
C THR A 151 -10.55 -4.24 32.99
N SER A 152 -10.25 -4.55 34.24
CA SER A 152 -10.30 -5.90 34.77
C SER A 152 -10.74 -5.88 36.22
N ILE A 153 -11.75 -6.67 36.58
CA ILE A 153 -12.24 -6.74 37.95
C ILE A 153 -12.63 -8.17 38.35
N PRO A 154 -12.07 -8.70 39.46
CA PRO A 154 -12.47 -10.00 39.97
C PRO A 154 -13.88 -9.98 40.54
N VAL A 155 -14.61 -11.07 40.34
CA VAL A 155 -15.89 -11.33 41.01
C VAL A 155 -15.61 -11.86 42.42
N LYS A 156 -16.40 -11.44 43.40
CA LYS A 156 -16.40 -11.98 44.77
C LYS A 156 -17.82 -12.39 45.16
N TYR A 157 -17.93 -13.26 46.16
CA TYR A 157 -19.22 -13.70 46.69
C TYR A 157 -19.28 -13.38 48.18
N ASN A 158 -20.37 -12.74 48.58
CA ASN A 158 -20.62 -12.41 49.98
C ASN A 158 -21.65 -13.40 50.54
N ALA A 159 -21.40 -13.90 51.76
CA ALA A 159 -22.37 -14.64 52.55
C ALA A 159 -23.45 -13.67 53.07
N ALA A 160 -24.35 -13.27 52.19
CA ALA A 160 -25.50 -12.43 52.49
C ALA A 160 -26.76 -13.17 52.07
N THR A 161 -27.88 -12.96 52.77
CA THR A 161 -29.17 -13.53 52.37
C THR A 161 -29.55 -12.93 51.01
N PRO A 162 -29.71 -13.75 49.95
CA PRO A 162 -29.98 -13.23 48.62
C PRO A 162 -31.32 -12.50 48.59
N TYR A 163 -31.34 -11.40 47.83
CA TYR A 163 -32.55 -10.64 47.61
C TYR A 163 -33.58 -11.53 46.89
N ARG A 164 -34.75 -11.75 47.54
CA ARG A 164 -35.82 -12.68 47.10
C ARG A 164 -35.48 -14.17 47.21
N ASN A 165 -34.75 -14.59 48.24
CA ASN A 165 -34.56 -16.00 48.60
C ASN A 165 -35.87 -16.82 48.63
N SER A 166 -37.02 -16.20 48.94
CA SER A 166 -38.34 -16.87 48.89
C SER A 166 -38.83 -17.21 47.48
N GLU A 167 -38.40 -16.46 46.45
CA GLU A 167 -38.71 -16.74 45.04
C GLU A 167 -37.59 -17.53 44.35
N PHE A 168 -36.35 -17.36 44.81
CA PHE A 168 -35.14 -17.87 44.17
C PHE A 168 -34.28 -18.64 45.20
N SER A 169 -34.86 -19.66 45.84
CA SER A 169 -34.26 -20.35 47.00
C SER A 169 -32.98 -21.16 46.75
N LEU A 170 -32.57 -21.28 45.49
CA LEU A 170 -31.37 -22.01 45.07
C LEU A 170 -30.13 -21.10 45.00
N TRP A 171 -30.36 -19.79 45.00
CA TRP A 171 -29.31 -18.78 45.02
C TRP A 171 -29.08 -18.46 46.48
N THR A 172 -27.87 -18.67 46.99
CA THR A 172 -27.58 -18.61 48.44
C THR A 172 -26.60 -17.51 48.83
N ASN A 173 -25.86 -16.96 47.85
CA ASN A 173 -24.90 -15.87 48.05
C ASN A 173 -25.12 -14.76 47.03
N VAL A 174 -24.80 -13.53 47.45
CA VAL A 174 -24.83 -12.36 46.59
C VAL A 174 -23.46 -12.17 45.93
N SER A 175 -23.46 -12.15 44.60
CA SER A 175 -22.34 -11.80 43.73
C SER A 175 -22.02 -10.32 43.86
N ASP A 176 -20.75 -9.99 43.93
CA ASP A 176 -20.25 -8.63 43.96
C ASP A 176 -18.90 -8.64 43.23
N VAL A 177 -18.23 -7.49 43.20
CA VAL A 177 -16.91 -7.36 42.61
C VAL A 177 -15.88 -6.94 43.65
N ASP A 178 -14.64 -7.38 43.47
CA ASP A 178 -13.51 -6.93 44.26
C ASP A 178 -12.96 -5.62 43.71
N LEU A 179 -13.52 -4.52 44.21
CA LEU A 179 -13.09 -3.16 43.86
C LEU A 179 -11.63 -2.88 44.27
N THR A 180 -11.01 -3.66 45.14
CA THR A 180 -9.61 -3.43 45.57
C THR A 180 -8.61 -4.14 44.66
N ALA A 181 -8.98 -5.32 44.16
CA ALA A 181 -8.18 -6.12 43.24
C ALA A 181 -8.35 -5.74 41.75
N ALA A 182 -9.14 -4.70 41.45
CA ALA A 182 -9.32 -4.20 40.10
C ALA A 182 -8.00 -3.69 39.46
N THR A 183 -7.84 -3.94 38.16
CA THR A 183 -6.78 -3.35 37.32
C THR A 183 -7.34 -2.15 36.57
N VAL A 184 -6.54 -1.09 36.51
CA VAL A 184 -6.93 0.19 35.94
C VAL A 184 -5.97 0.64 34.85
N VAL A 185 -6.46 1.47 33.96
CA VAL A 185 -5.72 2.10 32.87
C VAL A 185 -5.97 3.61 32.88
N ASN A 186 -5.14 4.35 32.15
CA ASN A 186 -5.23 5.81 32.07
C ASN A 186 -6.27 6.29 31.05
N THR A 187 -6.53 5.48 30.02
CA THR A 187 -7.30 5.90 28.85
C THR A 187 -8.27 4.82 28.45
N LEU A 188 -9.51 5.23 28.14
CA LEU A 188 -10.43 4.43 27.35
C LEU A 188 -10.73 5.16 26.05
N THR A 189 -10.67 4.44 24.95
CA THR A 189 -10.97 4.95 23.62
C THR A 189 -12.16 4.20 23.04
N THR A 190 -13.06 4.89 22.34
CA THR A 190 -14.13 4.24 21.60
C THR A 190 -14.24 4.77 20.18
N THR A 191 -14.40 3.85 19.23
CA THR A 191 -14.78 4.13 17.83
C THR A 191 -16.26 3.81 17.56
N ASP A 192 -17.02 3.41 18.60
CA ASP A 192 -18.47 3.21 18.49
C ASP A 192 -19.19 4.56 18.54
N ILE A 193 -19.18 5.25 17.40
CA ILE A 193 -19.86 6.53 17.20
C ILE A 193 -21.21 6.28 16.53
N THR A 194 -22.29 6.65 17.20
CA THR A 194 -23.67 6.60 16.68
C THR A 194 -24.17 8.01 16.41
N ASP A 195 -25.03 8.20 15.41
CA ASP A 195 -25.57 9.51 15.01
C ASP A 195 -24.49 10.61 14.82
N ASN A 196 -23.29 10.23 14.37
CA ASN A 196 -22.09 11.06 14.19
C ASN A 196 -21.50 11.73 15.45
N TYR A 197 -22.19 11.73 16.60
CA TYR A 197 -21.78 12.48 17.80
C TYR A 197 -21.90 11.70 19.12
N ASN A 198 -22.54 10.53 19.12
CA ASN A 198 -22.77 9.75 20.34
C ASN A 198 -21.72 8.66 20.46
N ALA A 199 -20.71 8.88 21.30
CA ALA A 199 -19.71 7.87 21.63
C ALA A 199 -20.22 6.93 22.72
N VAL A 200 -20.12 5.62 22.48
CA VAL A 200 -20.56 4.60 23.43
C VAL A 200 -19.36 3.97 24.11
N PHE A 201 -19.34 4.04 25.44
CA PHE A 201 -18.35 3.38 26.29
C PHE A 201 -19.01 2.32 27.16
N THR A 202 -18.29 1.22 27.38
CA THR A 202 -18.56 0.25 28.44
C THR A 202 -17.55 0.47 29.56
N LEU A 203 -18.04 0.67 30.78
CA LEU A 203 -17.25 0.97 31.98
C LEU A 203 -17.47 -0.11 33.02
N LEU A 204 -16.38 -0.58 33.64
CA LEU A 204 -16.46 -1.46 34.81
C LEU A 204 -16.53 -0.64 36.11
N PRO A 205 -16.95 -1.25 37.23
CA PRO A 205 -16.94 -0.63 38.55
C PRO A 205 -15.61 0.05 38.90
N LEU A 206 -15.70 1.29 39.40
CA LEU A 206 -14.55 2.08 39.82
C LEU A 206 -13.76 1.38 40.94
N LYS A 207 -12.44 1.25 40.75
CA LYS A 207 -11.52 0.73 41.78
C LYS A 207 -11.61 1.56 43.06
N SER A 208 -11.60 0.90 44.21
CA SER A 208 -11.67 1.56 45.51
C SER A 208 -10.50 2.52 45.73
N GLY A 209 -10.79 3.73 46.21
CA GLY A 209 -9.78 4.77 46.50
C GLY A 209 -9.22 5.48 45.27
N VAL A 210 -9.75 5.22 44.07
CA VAL A 210 -9.32 5.87 42.83
C VAL A 210 -10.19 7.10 42.52
N THR A 211 -9.55 8.15 42.02
CA THR A 211 -10.20 9.39 41.58
C THR A 211 -9.67 9.80 40.21
N ALA A 212 -10.52 10.37 39.36
CA ALA A 212 -10.22 10.82 38.01
C ALA A 212 -9.52 12.18 37.99
N ASN A 213 -8.34 12.27 38.61
CA ASN A 213 -7.60 13.54 38.68
C ASN A 213 -7.10 13.98 37.30
N ASN A 214 -7.20 15.28 37.03
CA ASN A 214 -6.74 15.93 35.79
C ASN A 214 -7.26 15.25 34.52
N ALA A 215 -8.54 14.86 34.53
CA ALA A 215 -9.13 14.22 33.38
C ALA A 215 -9.21 15.17 32.17
N ASN A 216 -9.04 14.61 30.97
CA ASN A 216 -9.30 15.28 29.71
C ASN A 216 -10.08 14.36 28.78
N VAL A 217 -10.76 14.94 27.79
CA VAL A 217 -11.43 14.21 26.73
C VAL A 217 -10.89 14.68 25.39
N VAL A 218 -10.43 13.74 24.56
CA VAL A 218 -9.98 14.02 23.19
C VAL A 218 -11.05 13.55 22.23
N ILE A 219 -11.60 14.48 21.45
CA ILE A 219 -12.60 14.20 20.43
C ILE A 219 -11.91 14.25 19.09
N LYS A 220 -11.71 13.09 18.44
CA LYS A 220 -11.15 13.02 17.10
C LYS A 220 -12.27 13.12 16.07
N THR A 221 -12.01 13.92 15.05
CA THR A 221 -12.93 14.20 13.95
C THR A 221 -12.26 13.87 12.62
N ASN A 222 -13.01 13.96 11.53
CA ASN A 222 -12.44 13.86 10.19
C ASN A 222 -11.51 15.03 9.82
N TYR A 223 -11.44 16.12 10.59
CA TYR A 223 -10.57 17.28 10.27
C TYR A 223 -9.51 17.58 11.33
N GLY A 224 -9.34 16.71 12.33
CA GLY A 224 -8.41 16.93 13.43
C GLY A 224 -9.03 16.54 14.76
N LYS A 225 -8.50 17.04 15.86
CA LYS A 225 -8.95 16.72 17.21
C LYS A 225 -9.24 17.97 18.03
N VAL A 226 -10.15 17.83 18.99
CA VAL A 226 -10.37 18.83 20.04
C VAL A 226 -10.05 18.19 21.37
N THR A 227 -9.08 18.76 22.09
CA THR A 227 -8.74 18.36 23.45
C THR A 227 -9.47 19.27 24.44
N LEU A 228 -10.24 18.64 25.32
CA LEU A 228 -11.01 19.26 26.38
C LEU A 228 -10.33 19.00 27.71
N ASP A 229 -9.42 19.89 28.06
CA ASP A 229 -8.74 19.86 29.35
C ASP A 229 -9.63 20.37 30.49
N ASN A 230 -9.29 19.97 31.71
CA ASN A 230 -10.01 20.36 32.91
C ASN A 230 -10.15 21.88 33.12
N ALA A 231 -9.25 22.69 32.53
CA ALA A 231 -9.25 24.14 32.66
C ALA A 231 -10.44 24.84 31.97
N LYS A 232 -11.17 24.15 31.08
CA LYS A 232 -12.26 24.72 30.27
C LYS A 232 -13.63 24.65 30.97
N GLY A 233 -13.81 25.32 32.11
CA GLY A 233 -15.12 25.65 32.72
C GLY A 233 -16.22 24.56 32.72
N ASN A 234 -17.48 24.98 32.79
CA ASN A 234 -18.66 24.10 32.78
C ASN A 234 -18.95 23.59 31.37
N ILE A 235 -18.42 22.44 30.98
CA ILE A 235 -18.54 21.84 29.63
C ILE A 235 -19.16 20.45 29.62
N TRP A 236 -19.31 19.83 30.78
CA TRP A 236 -19.97 18.55 30.95
C TRP A 236 -21.39 18.75 31.49
N GLY A 237 -22.36 18.06 30.91
CA GLY A 237 -23.77 18.22 31.25
C GLY A 237 -24.55 16.91 31.17
N LYS A 238 -25.72 16.89 31.83
CA LYS A 238 -26.66 15.78 31.72
C LYS A 238 -27.52 15.96 30.47
N THR A 239 -27.65 14.91 29.66
CA THR A 239 -28.48 14.96 28.46
C THR A 239 -29.96 15.15 28.84
N ALA A 240 -30.57 16.22 28.32
CA ALA A 240 -31.97 16.59 28.49
C ALA A 240 -32.46 17.35 27.24
N THR A 241 -33.74 17.70 27.15
CA THR A 241 -34.28 18.57 26.08
C THR A 241 -33.55 19.92 25.98
N THR A 242 -33.02 20.40 27.11
CA THR A 242 -32.08 21.52 27.17
C THR A 242 -30.92 21.09 28.07
N VAL A 243 -29.72 20.96 27.51
CA VAL A 243 -28.53 20.59 28.28
C VAL A 243 -28.02 21.81 29.03
N THR A 244 -27.90 21.69 30.35
CA THR A 244 -27.16 22.65 31.18
C THR A 244 -25.78 22.08 31.43
N TYR A 245 -24.75 22.81 31.02
CA TYR A 245 -23.37 22.49 31.36
C TYR A 245 -23.03 23.18 32.66
N ASP A 246 -22.67 22.39 33.67
CA ASP A 246 -22.45 22.85 35.05
C ASP A 246 -21.20 22.24 35.70
N LYS A 247 -20.47 21.40 34.95
CA LYS A 247 -19.30 20.65 35.45
C LYS A 247 -18.10 20.74 34.53
N THR A 248 -16.92 20.68 35.12
CA THR A 248 -15.66 20.44 34.41
C THR A 248 -15.57 19.00 33.88
N VAL A 249 -14.61 18.73 33.01
CA VAL A 249 -14.35 17.36 32.50
C VAL A 249 -14.00 16.41 33.63
N THR A 250 -13.16 16.83 34.60
CA THR A 250 -12.79 15.99 35.74
C THR A 250 -14.01 15.65 36.60
N GLU A 251 -14.83 16.64 36.95
CA GLU A 251 -16.05 16.41 37.73
C GLU A 251 -17.05 15.51 36.99
N GLY A 252 -17.17 15.69 35.67
CA GLY A 252 -18.04 14.88 34.82
C GLY A 252 -17.60 13.41 34.72
N VAL A 253 -16.30 13.17 34.48
CA VAL A 253 -15.72 11.83 34.43
C VAL A 253 -15.82 11.15 35.79
N GLN A 254 -15.47 11.85 36.88
CA GLN A 254 -15.61 11.32 38.24
C GLN A 254 -17.05 10.94 38.54
N GLU A 255 -18.04 11.79 38.19
CA GLU A 255 -19.46 11.48 38.40
C GLU A 255 -19.88 10.21 37.65
N VAL A 256 -19.42 10.01 36.40
CA VAL A 256 -19.72 8.79 35.67
C VAL A 256 -19.12 7.58 36.37
N LEU A 257 -17.85 7.65 36.78
CA LEU A 257 -17.15 6.57 37.45
C LEU A 257 -17.79 6.20 38.79
N ASP A 258 -18.18 7.19 39.60
CA ASP A 258 -18.89 6.99 40.87
C ASP A 258 -20.24 6.28 40.69
N ASN A 259 -20.85 6.44 39.51
CA ASN A 259 -22.14 5.83 39.18
C ASN A 259 -22.02 4.45 38.48
N THR A 260 -20.81 3.93 38.26
CA THR A 260 -20.60 2.64 37.58
C THR A 260 -21.09 1.43 38.38
N TRP A 261 -21.17 1.54 39.72
CA TRP A 261 -21.53 0.44 40.63
C TRP A 261 -22.34 0.93 41.82
N THR A 262 -23.64 1.15 41.61
CA THR A 262 -24.53 1.76 42.60
C THR A 262 -25.80 0.95 42.79
N ASP A 263 -26.49 1.15 43.91
CA ASP A 263 -27.68 0.38 44.24
C ASP A 263 -28.77 0.54 43.17
N ALA A 264 -29.34 -0.59 42.78
CA ALA A 264 -30.53 -0.65 41.96
C ALA A 264 -31.71 -0.12 42.77
N THR A 265 -32.45 0.82 42.19
CA THR A 265 -33.66 1.39 42.80
C THR A 265 -34.95 0.75 42.30
N LYS A 266 -34.85 -0.14 41.30
CA LYS A 266 -35.96 -0.88 40.68
C LYS A 266 -35.47 -2.20 40.06
N GLY A 267 -36.40 -3.11 39.80
CA GLY A 267 -36.13 -4.40 39.13
C GLY A 267 -35.76 -5.53 40.09
N SER A 268 -35.32 -6.66 39.52
CA SER A 268 -35.08 -7.91 40.27
C SER A 268 -33.91 -7.88 41.26
N PHE A 269 -33.05 -6.87 41.18
CA PHE A 269 -31.86 -6.70 42.02
C PHE A 269 -31.94 -5.44 42.89
N ILE A 270 -33.13 -4.91 43.15
CA ILE A 270 -33.29 -3.69 43.98
C ILE A 270 -32.60 -3.85 45.35
N GLY A 271 -31.83 -2.84 45.74
CA GLY A 271 -30.98 -2.88 46.94
C GLY A 271 -29.61 -3.55 46.76
N GLU A 272 -29.35 -4.17 45.60
CA GLU A 272 -28.00 -4.64 45.23
C GLU A 272 -27.33 -3.67 44.25
N LYS A 273 -25.99 -3.69 44.21
CA LYS A 273 -25.22 -2.88 43.28
C LYS A 273 -25.29 -3.44 41.86
N ILE A 274 -25.62 -2.58 40.90
CA ILE A 274 -25.69 -2.93 39.48
C ILE A 274 -24.99 -1.86 38.62
N GLY A 275 -24.51 -2.30 37.46
CA GLY A 275 -24.10 -1.41 36.38
C GLY A 275 -25.31 -0.70 35.79
N LYS A 276 -25.13 0.57 35.40
CA LYS A 276 -26.22 1.44 34.94
C LYS A 276 -26.09 1.80 33.46
N TYR A 277 -27.03 2.62 33.01
CA TYR A 277 -26.96 3.28 31.73
C TYR A 277 -26.92 4.80 31.97
N GLY A 278 -25.88 5.45 31.46
CA GLY A 278 -25.66 6.87 31.60
C GLY A 278 -25.72 7.57 30.24
N LYS A 279 -26.41 8.72 30.19
CA LYS A 279 -26.32 9.67 29.07
C LYS A 279 -25.72 10.98 29.58
N ARG A 280 -24.67 11.45 28.93
CA ARG A 280 -24.01 12.73 29.21
C ARG A 280 -23.72 13.46 27.92
N SER A 281 -23.53 14.76 28.01
CA SER A 281 -23.22 15.62 26.88
C SER A 281 -21.97 16.43 27.19
N ILE A 282 -21.13 16.65 26.19
CA ILE A 282 -19.89 17.42 26.30
C ILE A 282 -19.83 18.46 25.20
N GLN A 283 -19.66 19.72 25.58
CA GLN A 283 -19.53 20.82 24.61
C GLN A 283 -18.11 20.89 24.07
N ALA A 284 -17.96 20.98 22.75
CA ALA A 284 -16.67 21.04 22.08
C ALA A 284 -16.60 22.23 21.11
N ASP A 285 -15.67 23.15 21.36
CA ASP A 285 -15.46 24.33 20.51
C ASP A 285 -14.60 23.98 19.29
N MET A 286 -15.23 23.93 18.11
CA MET A 286 -14.56 23.59 16.85
C MET A 286 -13.58 24.66 16.38
N SER A 287 -13.62 25.88 16.94
CA SER A 287 -12.59 26.89 16.65
C SER A 287 -11.24 26.57 17.27
N THR A 288 -11.18 25.57 18.17
CA THR A 288 -9.95 25.06 18.78
C THR A 288 -9.47 23.74 18.16
N LEU A 289 -9.98 23.40 16.97
CA LEU A 289 -9.59 22.20 16.24
C LEU A 289 -8.08 22.21 15.96
N ASP A 290 -7.41 21.21 16.53
CA ASP A 290 -6.01 20.92 16.28
C ASP A 290 -5.93 19.95 15.09
N MET A 291 -5.40 20.43 13.98
CA MET A 291 -5.23 19.64 12.75
C MET A 291 -3.84 19.02 12.66
N ASP A 292 -2.97 19.19 13.68
CA ASP A 292 -1.64 18.60 13.68
C ASP A 292 -1.72 17.07 13.81
N GLY A 293 -1.03 16.39 12.90
CA GLY A 293 -1.10 14.95 12.74
C GLY A 293 -2.39 14.44 12.09
N LEU A 294 -3.09 15.28 11.33
CA LEU A 294 -4.26 14.85 10.57
C LEU A 294 -3.85 13.86 9.46
N HIS A 295 -4.50 12.70 9.45
CA HIS A 295 -4.40 11.74 8.37
C HIS A 295 -5.38 12.09 7.24
N ILE A 296 -4.84 12.34 6.06
CA ILE A 296 -5.55 12.66 4.83
C ILE A 296 -5.79 11.34 4.09
N THR A 297 -7.05 10.96 4.02
CA THR A 297 -7.48 9.63 3.56
C THR A 297 -7.62 9.52 2.05
N ASP A 298 -7.87 10.63 1.36
CA ASP A 298 -8.06 10.68 -0.09
C ASP A 298 -7.93 12.12 -0.62
N GLN A 299 -7.98 12.26 -1.94
CA GLN A 299 -7.89 13.54 -2.67
C GLN A 299 -8.96 14.57 -2.29
N GLN A 300 -10.21 14.15 -2.00
CA GLN A 300 -11.27 15.08 -1.63
C GLN A 300 -11.07 15.55 -0.18
N HIS A 301 -10.66 14.64 0.69
CA HIS A 301 -10.30 14.97 2.06
C HIS A 301 -9.12 15.95 2.10
N LEU A 302 -8.13 15.84 1.22
CA LEU A 302 -7.06 16.84 1.10
C LEU A 302 -7.63 18.24 0.82
N ILE A 303 -8.47 18.37 -0.21
CA ILE A 303 -9.08 19.65 -0.59
C ILE A 303 -9.90 20.22 0.57
N ASP A 304 -10.72 19.38 1.21
CA ASP A 304 -11.55 19.77 2.35
C ASP A 304 -10.70 20.22 3.55
N ALA A 305 -9.65 19.46 3.89
CA ALA A 305 -8.76 19.76 5.01
C ALA A 305 -8.02 21.09 4.78
N LEU A 306 -7.58 21.39 3.56
CA LEU A 306 -6.96 22.68 3.24
C LEU A 306 -7.94 23.84 3.44
N LYS A 307 -9.20 23.71 3.01
CA LYS A 307 -10.25 24.73 3.24
C LYS A 307 -10.54 24.94 4.72
N VAL A 308 -10.64 23.85 5.49
CA VAL A 308 -10.87 23.91 6.95
C VAL A 308 -9.68 24.54 7.67
N TYR A 309 -8.45 24.19 7.26
CA TYR A 309 -7.23 24.80 7.81
C TYR A 309 -7.23 26.32 7.61
N ASP A 310 -7.57 26.80 6.41
CA ASP A 310 -7.60 28.24 6.14
C ASP A 310 -8.67 28.99 6.94
N ALA A 311 -9.79 28.32 7.26
CA ALA A 311 -10.87 28.89 8.04
C ALA A 311 -10.60 28.90 9.55
N ILE A 312 -9.91 27.88 10.09
CA ILE A 312 -9.81 27.65 11.54
C ILE A 312 -8.38 27.71 12.06
N ALA A 313 -7.43 27.08 11.38
CA ALA A 313 -6.09 26.80 11.88
C ALA A 313 -4.98 27.59 11.17
N ASN A 314 -5.32 28.59 10.34
CA ASN A 314 -4.53 29.37 9.37
C ASN A 314 -3.18 29.97 9.83
N LYS A 315 -2.70 29.68 11.04
CA LYS A 315 -1.39 30.10 11.55
C LYS A 315 -0.65 29.03 12.35
N ALA A 316 -1.26 27.88 12.58
CA ALA A 316 -0.64 26.75 13.26
C ALA A 316 0.31 26.03 12.31
N THR A 317 1.49 25.65 12.80
CA THR A 317 2.34 24.69 12.09
C THR A 317 1.74 23.31 12.30
N VAL A 318 1.44 22.62 11.20
CA VAL A 318 0.78 21.31 11.24
C VAL A 318 1.45 20.34 10.29
N ASP A 319 1.51 19.08 10.70
CA ASP A 319 1.85 17.95 9.84
C ASP A 319 0.58 17.26 9.35
N PHE A 320 0.43 17.13 8.02
CA PHE A 320 -0.60 16.30 7.39
C PHE A 320 0.03 15.00 6.89
N PHE A 321 -0.48 13.87 7.35
CA PHE A 321 -0.04 12.54 6.93
C PHE A 321 -0.92 12.05 5.78
N LEU A 322 -0.32 11.74 4.65
CA LEU A 322 -1.00 11.20 3.47
C LEU A 322 -1.12 9.68 3.65
N ASP A 323 -2.35 9.17 3.70
CA ASP A 323 -2.63 7.74 3.85
C ASP A 323 -2.55 7.03 2.49
N GLY A 324 -1.86 5.90 2.45
CA GLY A 324 -1.78 5.09 1.23
C GLY A 324 -3.11 4.39 0.95
N ASP A 325 -3.44 4.25 -0.33
CA ASP A 325 -4.50 3.38 -0.81
C ASP A 325 -4.10 1.89 -0.69
N GLU A 326 -4.86 0.99 -1.32
CA GLU A 326 -4.56 -0.45 -1.34
C GLU A 326 -3.20 -0.81 -1.96
N ASN A 327 -2.58 0.11 -2.72
CA ASN A 327 -1.26 -0.03 -3.33
C ASN A 327 -0.18 0.72 -2.53
N SER A 328 -0.49 1.21 -1.33
CA SER A 328 0.35 2.11 -0.54
C SER A 328 0.66 3.43 -1.26
N GLU A 329 -0.24 3.92 -2.11
CA GLU A 329 -0.07 5.18 -2.86
C GLU A 329 -1.10 6.22 -2.42
N PHE A 330 -0.68 7.47 -2.21
CA PHE A 330 -1.63 8.58 -2.11
C PHE A 330 -1.90 9.15 -3.51
N VAL A 331 -3.12 8.96 -4.02
CA VAL A 331 -3.49 9.34 -5.39
C VAL A 331 -4.10 10.75 -5.40
N MET A 332 -3.56 11.63 -6.25
CA MET A 332 -4.04 12.98 -6.49
C MET A 332 -4.52 13.12 -7.94
N ASP A 333 -5.77 13.54 -8.13
CA ASP A 333 -6.26 14.02 -9.41
C ASP A 333 -5.83 15.47 -9.70
N ALA A 334 -6.29 16.02 -10.82
CA ALA A 334 -5.95 17.37 -11.24
C ALA A 334 -6.37 18.47 -10.24
N GLU A 335 -7.54 18.35 -9.60
CA GLU A 335 -8.03 19.35 -8.65
C GLU A 335 -7.21 19.33 -7.35
N ALA A 336 -6.98 18.13 -6.81
CA ALA A 336 -6.16 17.95 -5.61
C ALA A 336 -4.70 18.35 -5.86
N THR A 337 -4.16 18.04 -7.04
CA THR A 337 -2.80 18.45 -7.45
C THR A 337 -2.67 19.97 -7.45
N ALA A 338 -3.64 20.69 -8.05
CA ALA A 338 -3.62 22.14 -8.09
C ALA A 338 -3.74 22.78 -6.69
N ALA A 339 -4.60 22.22 -5.83
CA ALA A 339 -4.75 22.68 -4.45
C ALA A 339 -3.47 22.45 -3.61
N TYR A 340 -2.84 21.28 -3.75
CA TYR A 340 -1.56 20.95 -3.13
C TYR A 340 -0.44 21.87 -3.63
N GLU A 341 -0.31 22.04 -4.94
CA GLU A 341 0.74 22.88 -5.55
C GLU A 341 0.63 24.33 -5.08
N ALA A 342 -0.60 24.88 -5.10
CA ALA A 342 -0.87 26.23 -4.59
C ALA A 342 -0.45 26.38 -3.12
N ARG A 343 -0.65 25.33 -2.30
CA ARG A 343 -0.24 25.32 -0.89
C ARG A 343 1.28 25.31 -0.74
N VAL A 344 2.00 24.41 -1.41
CA VAL A 344 3.46 24.28 -1.23
C VAL A 344 4.27 25.40 -1.91
N ALA A 345 3.66 26.10 -2.86
CA ALA A 345 4.21 27.29 -3.48
C ALA A 345 4.07 28.55 -2.60
N ASP A 346 3.13 28.58 -1.66
CA ASP A 346 2.95 29.71 -0.74
C ASP A 346 4.13 29.82 0.24
N ALA A 347 4.79 30.98 0.26
CA ALA A 347 5.88 31.28 1.20
C ALA A 347 5.40 31.35 2.66
N GLY A 348 4.11 31.60 2.90
CA GLY A 348 3.47 31.59 4.20
C GLY A 348 3.02 30.20 4.66
N ASN A 349 3.20 29.15 3.85
CA ASN A 349 2.74 27.81 4.16
C ASN A 349 3.35 27.29 5.47
N LYS A 350 2.48 26.77 6.34
CA LYS A 350 2.87 26.11 7.60
C LYS A 350 2.40 24.66 7.69
N ILE A 351 1.89 24.12 6.59
CA ILE A 351 1.52 22.71 6.46
C ILE A 351 2.71 21.96 5.90
N THR A 352 3.11 20.88 6.58
CA THR A 352 4.08 19.93 6.06
C THR A 352 3.36 18.65 5.69
N PHE A 353 3.44 18.24 4.42
CA PHE A 353 2.88 16.96 3.97
C PHE A 353 3.90 15.84 4.18
N LYS A 354 3.50 14.77 4.85
CA LYS A 354 4.33 13.60 5.15
C LYS A 354 3.61 12.33 4.71
N LEU A 355 4.36 11.29 4.39
CA LEU A 355 3.75 9.98 4.12
C LEU A 355 3.37 9.31 5.45
N SER A 356 2.21 8.68 5.53
CA SER A 356 1.81 7.90 6.70
C SER A 356 2.73 6.68 6.88
N THR A 357 3.16 6.43 8.11
CA THR A 357 3.95 5.24 8.49
C THR A 357 3.12 4.22 9.28
N ASP A 358 1.84 4.49 9.48
CA ASP A 358 0.96 3.61 10.24
C ASP A 358 0.67 2.34 9.45
N LEU A 359 0.79 1.16 10.09
CA LEU A 359 0.63 -0.14 9.42
C LEU A 359 -0.70 -0.30 8.66
N ALA A 360 -1.75 0.40 9.09
CA ALA A 360 -3.07 0.33 8.46
C ALA A 360 -3.24 1.28 7.27
N THR A 361 -2.40 2.31 7.15
CA THR A 361 -2.52 3.37 6.14
C THR A 361 -1.17 3.75 5.51
N GLN A 362 -0.21 2.82 5.53
CA GLN A 362 1.15 3.06 5.08
C GLN A 362 1.15 3.62 3.66
N CYS A 363 1.92 4.71 3.46
CA CYS A 363 2.09 5.35 2.17
C CYS A 363 3.55 5.33 1.76
N ASP A 364 3.83 4.78 0.59
CA ASP A 364 5.18 4.64 0.06
C ASP A 364 5.46 5.61 -1.09
N ALA A 365 4.43 6.17 -1.72
CA ALA A 365 4.57 7.11 -2.84
C ALA A 365 3.35 8.04 -3.00
N VAL A 366 3.57 9.20 -3.62
CA VAL A 366 2.50 10.09 -4.09
C VAL A 366 2.35 9.95 -5.59
N LYS A 367 1.12 9.71 -6.05
CA LYS A 367 0.80 9.49 -7.46
C LYS A 367 -0.12 10.58 -7.98
N PHE A 368 0.39 11.35 -8.94
CA PHE A 368 -0.37 12.36 -9.65
C PHE A 368 -0.99 11.76 -10.90
N VAL A 369 -2.30 11.94 -11.07
CA VAL A 369 -3.09 11.39 -12.18
C VAL A 369 -3.67 12.53 -13.01
N SER A 370 -3.46 12.47 -14.33
CA SER A 370 -4.01 13.46 -15.26
C SER A 370 -4.58 12.81 -16.51
N THR A 371 -5.82 13.13 -16.86
CA THR A 371 -6.50 12.63 -18.08
C THR A 371 -6.29 13.54 -19.31
N THR A 372 -5.83 14.76 -19.09
CA THR A 372 -5.43 15.73 -20.12
C THR A 372 -3.95 16.04 -19.96
N GLU A 373 -3.26 16.51 -21.01
CA GLU A 373 -1.85 16.91 -20.86
C GLU A 373 -1.73 18.06 -19.85
N THR A 374 -1.06 17.78 -18.72
CA THR A 374 -0.89 18.71 -17.59
C THR A 374 0.60 18.89 -17.29
N GLU A 375 1.00 20.10 -16.94
CA GLU A 375 2.39 20.39 -16.58
C GLU A 375 2.76 19.75 -15.22
N VAL A 376 3.95 19.16 -15.13
CA VAL A 376 4.51 18.70 -13.85
C VAL A 376 4.59 19.89 -12.88
N PRO A 377 4.09 19.74 -11.63
CA PRO A 377 4.05 20.85 -10.69
C PRO A 377 5.38 21.59 -10.58
N ALA A 378 5.32 22.93 -10.61
CA ALA A 378 6.48 23.81 -10.51
C ALA A 378 7.23 23.59 -9.19
N THR A 379 6.50 23.25 -8.14
CA THR A 379 7.02 22.99 -6.79
C THR A 379 6.44 21.69 -6.25
N LEU A 380 7.32 20.79 -5.79
CA LEU A 380 6.96 19.62 -4.99
C LEU A 380 7.75 19.65 -3.69
N LYS A 381 7.07 19.63 -2.53
CA LYS A 381 7.72 19.68 -1.22
C LYS A 381 7.00 18.79 -0.22
N PHE A 382 7.74 17.87 0.39
CA PHE A 382 7.26 17.02 1.47
C PHE A 382 8.16 17.16 2.71
N GLY A 383 7.70 16.70 3.87
CA GLY A 383 8.49 16.67 5.10
C GLY A 383 9.35 15.41 5.27
N THR A 384 9.19 14.44 4.37
CA THR A 384 9.85 13.13 4.40
C THR A 384 10.17 12.68 2.98
N ALA A 385 11.22 11.87 2.82
CA ALA A 385 11.62 11.31 1.54
C ALA A 385 10.43 10.65 0.81
N THR A 386 10.08 11.18 -0.35
CA THR A 386 8.84 10.87 -1.08
C THR A 386 9.14 10.53 -2.53
N PRO A 387 8.94 9.28 -2.95
CA PRO A 387 8.82 8.90 -4.35
C PRO A 387 7.57 9.50 -4.97
N VAL A 388 7.70 10.02 -6.20
CA VAL A 388 6.60 10.62 -6.96
C VAL A 388 6.36 9.85 -8.24
N LYS A 389 5.09 9.58 -8.54
CA LYS A 389 4.63 8.87 -9.74
C LYS A 389 3.70 9.76 -10.56
N PHE A 390 3.84 9.71 -11.88
CA PHE A 390 2.99 10.42 -12.85
C PHE A 390 2.25 9.41 -13.72
N ALA A 391 0.92 9.41 -13.64
CA ALA A 391 0.02 8.56 -14.40
C ALA A 391 -0.87 9.37 -15.35
N GLY A 392 -1.10 8.86 -16.56
CA GLY A 392 -1.87 9.53 -17.60
C GLY A 392 -1.01 10.47 -18.46
N LEU A 393 -1.51 11.67 -18.75
CA LEU A 393 -0.88 12.59 -19.73
C LEU A 393 -0.21 13.78 -19.03
N TRP A 394 1.10 13.90 -19.18
CA TRP A 394 1.91 14.92 -18.52
C TRP A 394 2.86 15.64 -19.46
N LYS A 395 3.29 16.82 -19.05
CA LYS A 395 4.32 17.61 -19.72
C LYS A 395 5.37 18.06 -18.70
N TYR A 396 6.64 17.95 -19.07
CA TYR A 396 7.76 18.51 -18.30
C TYR A 396 8.45 19.57 -19.15
N SER A 397 8.34 20.81 -18.70
CA SER A 397 9.06 21.96 -19.24
C SER A 397 9.68 22.81 -18.13
N ASP A 398 10.81 23.44 -18.45
CA ASP A 398 11.52 24.38 -17.59
C ASP A 398 11.99 23.80 -16.24
N SER A 399 12.61 24.65 -15.42
CA SER A 399 13.13 24.24 -14.12
C SER A 399 12.03 24.09 -13.08
N LYS A 400 12.05 22.99 -12.33
CA LYS A 400 11.18 22.76 -11.15
C LYS A 400 11.93 22.98 -9.82
N THR A 401 11.21 23.01 -8.71
CA THR A 401 11.77 23.06 -7.35
C THR A 401 11.29 21.87 -6.55
N PHE A 402 12.22 21.06 -6.06
CA PHE A 402 11.93 19.83 -5.33
C PHE A 402 12.54 19.84 -3.93
N ASP A 403 11.75 19.42 -2.95
CA ASP A 403 12.20 19.15 -1.58
C ASP A 403 11.60 17.84 -1.08
N TYR A 404 12.46 17.00 -0.51
CA TYR A 404 12.21 15.61 -0.14
C TYR A 404 11.73 14.69 -1.29
N ILE A 405 12.06 14.99 -2.55
CA ILE A 405 11.71 14.13 -3.70
C ILE A 405 12.85 13.18 -4.04
N THR A 406 12.64 11.89 -3.80
CA THR A 406 13.68 10.86 -4.03
C THR A 406 13.76 10.41 -5.48
N SER A 407 12.62 10.30 -6.16
CA SER A 407 12.54 9.88 -7.56
C SER A 407 11.27 10.39 -8.21
N LEU A 408 11.33 10.56 -9.53
CA LEU A 408 10.18 10.77 -10.39
C LEU A 408 9.97 9.53 -11.26
N GLU A 409 8.77 9.00 -11.31
CA GLU A 409 8.43 7.86 -12.16
C GLU A 409 7.33 8.26 -13.16
N VAL A 410 7.57 8.03 -14.45
CA VAL A 410 6.51 7.98 -15.46
C VAL A 410 6.02 6.55 -15.52
N VAL A 411 4.83 6.27 -14.99
CA VAL A 411 4.34 4.89 -14.83
C VAL A 411 4.01 4.24 -16.16
N GLU A 412 3.91 2.91 -16.18
CA GLU A 412 3.47 2.16 -17.36
C GLU A 412 2.11 2.66 -17.88
N GLY A 413 1.99 2.84 -19.20
CA GLY A 413 0.81 3.39 -19.86
C GLY A 413 0.66 4.92 -19.77
N ALA A 414 1.50 5.62 -19.01
CA ALA A 414 1.53 7.08 -18.99
C ALA A 414 2.34 7.66 -20.16
N THR A 415 2.06 8.91 -20.52
CA THR A 415 2.79 9.68 -21.53
C THR A 415 3.31 10.98 -20.91
N MET A 416 4.60 11.28 -21.11
CA MET A 416 5.25 12.50 -20.67
C MET A 416 5.87 13.23 -21.86
N THR A 417 5.35 14.40 -22.21
CA THR A 417 5.96 15.28 -23.22
C THR A 417 7.08 16.10 -22.57
N MET A 418 8.31 16.01 -23.09
CA MET A 418 9.45 16.78 -22.59
C MET A 418 9.89 17.85 -23.59
N THR A 419 10.06 19.09 -23.12
CA THR A 419 10.45 20.23 -23.96
C THR A 419 11.34 21.22 -23.22
N ASN A 420 12.08 22.07 -23.96
CA ASN A 420 12.99 23.08 -23.44
C ASN A 420 14.09 22.49 -22.55
N MET A 421 14.06 22.77 -21.24
CA MET A 421 15.04 22.29 -20.27
C MET A 421 14.34 21.49 -19.18
N VAL A 422 14.64 20.19 -19.11
CA VAL A 422 14.13 19.30 -18.05
C VAL A 422 15.15 19.29 -16.92
N THR A 423 14.89 20.10 -15.89
CA THR A 423 15.78 20.31 -14.75
C THR A 423 15.01 20.61 -13.47
N ALA A 424 15.64 20.40 -12.32
CA ALA A 424 15.09 20.78 -11.03
C ALA A 424 16.17 21.27 -10.07
N THR A 425 15.80 22.22 -9.21
CA THR A 425 16.56 22.54 -7.99
C THR A 425 16.06 21.63 -6.88
N ALA A 426 16.84 20.61 -6.54
CA ALA A 426 16.52 19.66 -5.49
C ALA A 426 17.28 19.99 -4.19
N THR A 427 16.59 20.02 -3.06
CA THR A 427 17.20 20.37 -1.75
C THR A 427 17.50 19.13 -0.90
N ASN A 428 16.52 18.25 -0.74
CA ASN A 428 16.66 16.98 -0.02
C ASN A 428 16.01 15.85 -0.84
N PRO A 429 16.70 14.77 -1.21
CA PRO A 429 18.13 14.78 -1.53
C PRO A 429 18.50 15.90 -2.53
N THR A 430 19.80 16.20 -2.67
CA THR A 430 20.30 17.21 -3.62
C THR A 430 20.24 16.78 -5.09
N THR A 431 19.83 15.54 -5.35
CA THR A 431 19.65 14.99 -6.69
C THR A 431 18.36 14.18 -6.76
N THR A 432 17.65 14.31 -7.87
CA THR A 432 16.46 13.52 -8.20
C THR A 432 16.65 12.94 -9.59
N ALA A 433 16.21 11.71 -9.81
CA ALA A 433 16.27 11.03 -11.10
C ALA A 433 14.86 10.68 -11.62
N ILE A 434 14.76 10.53 -12.93
CA ILE A 434 13.55 10.10 -13.63
C ILE A 434 13.68 8.63 -13.98
N THR A 435 12.65 7.84 -13.68
CA THR A 435 12.47 6.49 -14.22
C THR A 435 11.31 6.55 -15.21
N ASN A 436 11.57 6.25 -16.48
CA ASN A 436 10.51 6.14 -17.48
C ASN A 436 10.11 4.67 -17.65
N ASN A 437 8.90 4.32 -17.21
CA ASN A 437 8.25 3.04 -17.49
C ASN A 437 7.11 3.18 -18.53
N GLY A 438 6.75 4.41 -18.90
CA GLY A 438 5.71 4.73 -19.89
C GLY A 438 6.29 5.16 -21.24
N THR A 439 5.72 6.22 -21.83
CA THR A 439 6.20 6.84 -23.07
C THR A 439 6.66 8.28 -22.83
N VAL A 440 7.85 8.63 -23.27
CA VAL A 440 8.38 10.00 -23.24
C VAL A 440 8.43 10.53 -24.67
N ASN A 441 7.70 11.60 -24.95
CA ASN A 441 7.71 12.27 -26.25
C ASN A 441 8.59 13.51 -26.19
N ILE A 442 9.61 13.58 -27.05
CA ILE A 442 10.46 14.78 -27.15
C ILE A 442 9.80 15.80 -28.09
N SER A 443 9.62 17.02 -27.61
CA SER A 443 9.04 18.12 -28.38
C SER A 443 10.03 19.26 -28.57
N GLY A 444 10.44 19.50 -29.82
CA GLY A 444 11.39 20.54 -30.18
C GLY A 444 12.79 20.27 -29.65
N ALA A 445 13.53 21.33 -29.30
CA ALA A 445 14.85 21.20 -28.70
C ALA A 445 14.72 21.02 -27.18
N THR A 446 15.08 19.82 -26.70
CA THR A 446 14.97 19.41 -25.30
C THR A 446 16.33 19.07 -24.74
N THR A 447 16.68 19.71 -23.63
CA THR A 447 17.88 19.46 -22.86
C THR A 447 17.54 18.79 -21.54
N LEU A 448 18.10 17.61 -21.29
CA LEU A 448 17.94 16.89 -20.03
C LEU A 448 19.10 17.19 -19.07
N LYS A 449 18.76 17.61 -17.84
CA LYS A 449 19.72 17.82 -16.74
C LYS A 449 19.47 16.91 -15.53
N LEU A 450 18.39 16.13 -15.54
CA LEU A 450 18.10 15.11 -14.54
C LEU A 450 18.51 13.75 -15.09
N ASN A 451 19.17 12.92 -14.28
CA ASN A 451 19.47 11.56 -14.69
C ASN A 451 18.17 10.82 -15.02
N MET A 452 18.21 9.99 -16.05
CA MET A 452 17.04 9.22 -16.49
C MET A 452 17.42 7.77 -16.72
N THR A 453 16.62 6.86 -16.16
CA THR A 453 16.59 5.45 -16.56
C THR A 453 15.37 5.23 -17.44
N ASN A 454 15.58 4.78 -18.68
CA ASN A 454 14.52 4.44 -19.60
C ASN A 454 14.29 2.93 -19.63
N ASN A 455 13.14 2.51 -19.10
CA ASN A 455 12.60 1.16 -19.26
C ASN A 455 11.45 1.15 -20.30
N GLY A 456 10.79 2.29 -20.52
CA GLY A 456 9.69 2.42 -21.47
C GLY A 456 10.15 2.79 -22.88
N ILE A 457 9.39 3.68 -23.51
CA ILE A 457 9.62 4.21 -24.86
C ILE A 457 10.04 5.68 -24.77
N ILE A 458 11.02 6.09 -25.56
CA ILE A 458 11.32 7.49 -25.87
C ILE A 458 11.15 7.72 -27.37
N ASP A 459 10.25 8.64 -27.74
CA ASP A 459 9.99 9.01 -29.13
C ASP A 459 10.60 10.39 -29.43
N ILE A 460 11.49 10.44 -30.43
CA ILE A 460 12.15 11.67 -30.89
C ILE A 460 11.73 11.93 -32.34
N PRO A 461 10.77 12.83 -32.60
CA PRO A 461 10.26 13.06 -33.95
C PRO A 461 11.26 13.82 -34.84
N VAL A 462 10.98 13.85 -36.15
CA VAL A 462 11.77 14.60 -37.12
C VAL A 462 11.86 16.07 -36.71
N GLY A 463 13.08 16.61 -36.69
CA GLY A 463 13.36 18.00 -36.33
C GLY A 463 13.41 18.29 -34.82
N ALA A 464 13.17 17.29 -33.95
CA ALA A 464 13.39 17.41 -32.52
C ALA A 464 14.84 17.07 -32.14
N GLU A 465 15.30 17.63 -31.02
CA GLU A 465 16.62 17.36 -30.45
C GLU A 465 16.48 16.95 -28.99
N PHE A 466 17.16 15.87 -28.59
CA PHE A 466 17.23 15.42 -27.21
C PHE A 466 18.69 15.34 -26.77
N LEU A 467 19.11 16.30 -25.96
CA LEU A 467 20.50 16.51 -25.59
C LEU A 467 20.73 16.36 -24.09
N MET A 468 21.69 15.53 -23.70
CA MET A 468 22.10 15.38 -22.30
C MET A 468 23.05 16.52 -21.92
N ASN A 469 22.73 17.27 -20.86
CA ASN A 469 23.58 18.33 -20.31
C ASN A 469 23.92 18.01 -18.85
N GLY A 470 25.05 17.37 -18.65
CA GLY A 470 25.48 16.91 -17.33
C GLY A 470 24.66 15.74 -16.75
N ALA A 471 23.51 15.42 -17.36
CA ALA A 471 22.69 14.24 -17.04
C ALA A 471 23.24 12.96 -17.66
N GLU A 472 22.91 11.84 -17.02
CA GLU A 472 23.09 10.50 -17.55
C GLU A 472 21.75 9.89 -17.96
N LEU A 473 21.61 9.55 -19.24
CA LEU A 473 20.53 8.71 -19.76
C LEU A 473 21.02 7.27 -19.84
N THR A 474 20.40 6.39 -19.07
CA THR A 474 20.59 4.94 -19.17
C THR A 474 19.38 4.35 -19.87
N ASN A 475 19.56 3.88 -21.11
CA ASN A 475 18.55 3.12 -21.83
C ASN A 475 18.72 1.64 -21.48
N ASP A 476 17.76 1.07 -20.76
CA ASP A 476 17.88 -0.26 -20.18
C ASP A 476 16.92 -1.23 -20.88
N ALA A 477 17.43 -2.10 -21.77
CA ALA A 477 16.62 -3.22 -22.25
C ALA A 477 16.87 -4.47 -21.46
N THR A 478 15.79 -5.14 -21.10
CA THR A 478 15.84 -6.47 -20.49
C THR A 478 15.57 -7.58 -21.49
N SER A 479 14.99 -7.30 -22.68
CA SER A 479 14.88 -8.26 -23.81
C SER A 479 14.52 -7.56 -25.13
N LEU A 480 14.49 -8.30 -26.25
CA LEU A 480 14.02 -7.84 -27.57
C LEU A 480 12.54 -7.45 -27.61
N GLU A 481 11.75 -7.90 -26.63
CA GLU A 481 10.30 -7.74 -26.62
C GLU A 481 9.80 -6.82 -25.49
N VAL A 482 10.60 -6.56 -24.45
CA VAL A 482 10.02 -6.20 -23.15
C VAL A 482 10.36 -4.80 -22.63
N TYR A 483 11.56 -4.19 -22.72
CA TYR A 483 11.79 -2.82 -22.20
C TYR A 483 12.97 -2.08 -22.88
N GLY A 484 13.02 -0.74 -22.82
CA GLY A 484 14.16 0.12 -23.19
C GLY A 484 14.28 0.52 -24.66
N ARG A 485 13.23 1.13 -25.24
CA ARG A 485 13.19 1.52 -26.66
C ARG A 485 13.32 3.03 -26.85
N ILE A 486 14.16 3.45 -27.80
CA ILE A 486 14.23 4.83 -28.28
C ILE A 486 13.96 4.84 -29.79
N ASP A 487 12.87 5.45 -30.22
CA ASP A 487 12.55 5.65 -31.64
C ASP A 487 13.02 7.04 -32.05
N ASN A 488 14.18 7.09 -32.74
CA ASN A 488 14.86 8.33 -33.10
C ASN A 488 14.66 8.69 -34.58
N ALA A 489 13.84 9.69 -34.86
CA ALA A 489 13.69 10.33 -36.18
C ALA A 489 14.38 11.72 -36.26
N GLY A 490 14.85 12.24 -35.13
CA GLY A 490 15.52 13.54 -34.98
C GLY A 490 16.96 13.39 -34.50
N SER A 491 17.38 14.18 -33.51
CA SER A 491 18.75 14.18 -32.99
C SER A 491 18.79 13.73 -31.53
N LEU A 492 19.48 12.64 -31.24
CA LEU A 492 19.80 12.17 -29.89
C LEU A 492 21.30 12.37 -29.63
N GLY A 493 21.66 13.01 -28.52
CA GLY A 493 23.09 13.17 -28.20
C GLY A 493 23.42 13.81 -26.86
N VAL A 494 24.68 14.19 -26.72
CA VAL A 494 25.20 14.91 -25.55
C VAL A 494 25.52 16.33 -25.97
N GLN A 495 25.16 17.31 -25.13
CA GLN A 495 25.49 18.70 -25.38
C GLN A 495 27.01 18.90 -25.28
N ASN A 496 27.60 19.55 -26.29
CA ASN A 496 29.03 19.83 -26.36
C ASN A 496 29.55 20.51 -25.09
N ASN A 497 30.75 20.10 -24.64
CA ASN A 497 31.43 20.60 -23.45
C ASN A 497 30.68 20.38 -22.12
N THR A 498 29.76 19.40 -22.07
CA THR A 498 29.10 18.97 -20.83
C THR A 498 29.57 17.57 -20.42
N SER A 499 29.38 17.21 -19.15
CA SER A 499 29.67 15.86 -18.65
C SER A 499 28.55 14.85 -18.91
N GLY A 500 27.58 15.19 -19.78
CA GLY A 500 26.43 14.35 -20.06
C GLY A 500 26.83 13.01 -20.68
N LYS A 501 26.00 11.98 -20.46
CA LYS A 501 26.24 10.63 -20.97
C LYS A 501 24.97 9.96 -21.46
N ILE A 502 25.13 9.13 -22.49
CA ILE A 502 24.09 8.19 -22.92
C ILE A 502 24.70 6.79 -22.90
N ASN A 503 24.19 5.95 -22.01
CA ASN A 503 24.54 4.54 -21.90
C ASN A 503 23.42 3.72 -22.51
N ASN A 504 23.69 3.09 -23.64
CA ASN A 504 22.73 2.21 -24.31
C ASN A 504 23.01 0.74 -23.96
N TYR A 505 22.07 0.16 -23.22
CA TYR A 505 21.94 -1.27 -22.99
C TYR A 505 20.63 -1.81 -23.58
N GLY A 506 19.88 -0.94 -24.27
CA GLY A 506 18.63 -1.30 -24.93
C GLY A 506 18.60 -1.03 -26.42
N TYR A 507 17.42 -0.74 -26.94
CA TYR A 507 17.19 -0.63 -28.36
C TYR A 507 17.01 0.83 -28.80
N ILE A 508 17.78 1.26 -29.79
CA ILE A 508 17.60 2.55 -30.45
C ILE A 508 17.31 2.29 -31.92
N THR A 509 16.19 2.76 -32.44
CA THR A 509 15.84 2.65 -33.86
C THR A 509 15.95 4.00 -34.54
N GLN A 510 16.75 4.12 -35.58
CA GLN A 510 16.69 5.28 -36.46
C GLN A 510 15.50 5.14 -37.42
N LYS A 511 14.57 6.10 -37.36
CA LYS A 511 13.34 6.10 -38.16
C LYS A 511 13.41 7.02 -39.39
N ASN A 512 14.51 7.75 -39.54
CA ASN A 512 14.72 8.73 -40.61
C ASN A 512 16.19 8.72 -41.07
N ALA A 513 16.44 9.01 -42.35
CA ALA A 513 17.79 9.10 -42.92
C ALA A 513 18.62 10.23 -42.28
N ASP A 514 17.98 11.35 -41.94
CA ASP A 514 18.64 12.49 -41.31
C ASP A 514 18.73 12.36 -39.78
N ALA A 515 18.28 11.25 -39.20
CA ALA A 515 18.35 11.06 -37.75
C ALA A 515 19.81 10.96 -37.29
N TYR A 516 20.16 11.71 -36.26
CA TYR A 516 21.48 11.69 -35.64
C TYR A 516 21.42 10.98 -34.30
N THR A 517 22.31 10.01 -34.08
CA THR A 517 22.40 9.24 -32.83
C THR A 517 23.83 9.27 -32.32
N TYR A 518 24.06 9.98 -31.23
CA TYR A 518 25.29 9.89 -30.44
C TYR A 518 25.02 9.14 -29.14
N VAL A 519 25.84 8.14 -28.83
CA VAL A 519 25.86 7.50 -27.51
C VAL A 519 27.27 7.44 -26.93
N SER A 520 27.38 7.59 -25.62
CA SER A 520 28.67 7.50 -24.92
C SER A 520 29.15 6.05 -24.87
N THR A 521 28.22 5.13 -24.58
CA THR A 521 28.50 3.70 -24.45
C THR A 521 27.40 2.91 -25.16
N ASN A 522 27.80 1.94 -25.99
CA ASN A 522 26.90 0.93 -26.56
C ASN A 522 27.51 -0.44 -26.28
N ALA A 523 27.03 -1.15 -25.26
CA ALA A 523 27.75 -2.33 -24.74
C ALA A 523 26.84 -3.45 -24.25
N PHE A 524 27.45 -4.63 -24.08
CA PHE A 524 26.89 -5.78 -23.37
C PHE A 524 27.32 -5.72 -21.91
N THR A 525 26.41 -5.83 -20.95
CA THR A 525 26.78 -5.93 -19.53
C THR A 525 27.08 -7.38 -19.15
N GLY A 526 28.37 -7.70 -18.97
CA GLY A 526 28.82 -8.98 -18.36
C GLY A 526 28.65 -10.25 -19.20
N LYS A 527 28.30 -10.14 -20.50
CA LYS A 527 27.98 -11.27 -21.38
C LYS A 527 28.81 -11.23 -22.69
N LYS A 528 29.16 -12.39 -23.25
CA LYS A 528 29.80 -12.56 -24.57
C LYS A 528 28.74 -12.65 -25.67
N PHE A 529 29.16 -12.56 -26.94
CA PHE A 529 28.29 -12.71 -28.11
C PHE A 529 27.41 -13.97 -28.06
N ALA A 530 27.97 -15.12 -27.68
CA ALA A 530 27.20 -16.36 -27.61
C ALA A 530 26.07 -16.31 -26.57
N ASP A 531 26.25 -15.54 -25.49
CA ASP A 531 25.27 -15.38 -24.41
C ASP A 531 24.10 -14.47 -24.84
N ALA A 532 24.35 -13.53 -25.77
CA ALA A 532 23.33 -12.63 -26.32
C ALA A 532 22.26 -13.35 -27.16
N PHE A 533 22.58 -14.54 -27.68
CA PHE A 533 21.66 -15.38 -28.46
C PHE A 533 21.17 -16.62 -27.69
N ALA A 534 21.73 -16.90 -26.51
CA ALA A 534 21.36 -18.04 -25.69
C ALA A 534 20.39 -17.71 -24.55
N ALA A 535 20.28 -16.42 -24.16
CA ALA A 535 19.44 -15.98 -23.05
C ALA A 535 18.41 -14.96 -23.54
N ALA A 536 17.13 -15.20 -23.22
CA ALA A 536 16.02 -14.32 -23.58
C ALA A 536 16.02 -12.96 -22.84
N ASP A 537 16.94 -12.75 -21.89
CA ASP A 537 16.91 -11.66 -20.91
C ASP A 537 18.22 -10.82 -20.84
N ALA A 538 19.05 -10.85 -21.90
CA ALA A 538 20.32 -10.15 -21.89
C ALA A 538 20.17 -8.66 -22.24
N LYS A 539 20.75 -7.79 -21.40
CA LYS A 539 20.88 -6.35 -21.67
C LYS A 539 21.91 -6.10 -22.76
N ILE A 540 21.42 -5.81 -23.97
CA ILE A 540 22.21 -5.68 -25.19
C ILE A 540 21.97 -4.31 -25.80
N GLY A 541 22.97 -3.43 -25.76
CA GLY A 541 22.94 -2.19 -26.51
C GLY A 541 22.87 -2.47 -28.02
N THR A 542 21.73 -2.12 -28.63
CA THR A 542 21.48 -2.23 -30.08
C THR A 542 21.08 -0.88 -30.65
N ILE A 543 21.67 -0.52 -31.78
CA ILE A 543 21.29 0.65 -32.58
C ILE A 543 20.95 0.15 -33.98
N GLU A 544 19.68 0.20 -34.37
CA GLU A 544 19.21 -0.10 -35.73
C GLU A 544 19.28 1.16 -36.59
N LEU A 545 19.99 1.06 -37.72
CA LEU A 545 20.22 2.15 -38.66
C LEU A 545 19.11 2.22 -39.73
N PHE A 546 18.77 3.42 -40.16
CA PHE A 546 17.76 3.63 -41.19
C PHE A 546 18.29 3.31 -42.59
N GLY A 547 17.73 2.28 -43.24
CA GLY A 547 17.89 1.96 -44.66
C GLY A 547 19.28 1.45 -45.11
N THR A 548 20.35 2.10 -44.65
CA THR A 548 21.78 1.77 -44.91
C THR A 548 22.63 2.17 -43.70
N GLY A 549 23.93 1.86 -43.70
CA GLY A 549 24.84 2.31 -42.65
C GLY A 549 24.99 3.82 -42.59
N ASN A 550 24.10 4.44 -41.82
CA ASN A 550 24.00 5.89 -41.67
C ASN A 550 25.26 6.47 -41.02
N VAL A 551 25.82 7.52 -41.63
CA VAL A 551 26.98 8.25 -41.11
C VAL A 551 26.65 9.13 -39.90
N ASN A 552 25.37 9.30 -39.60
CA ASN A 552 24.87 10.10 -38.49
C ASN A 552 24.87 9.34 -37.14
N THR A 553 25.64 8.26 -37.02
CA THR A 553 25.75 7.46 -35.80
C THR A 553 27.16 7.53 -35.23
N VAL A 554 27.28 7.88 -33.95
CA VAL A 554 28.57 8.04 -33.26
C VAL A 554 28.54 7.33 -31.90
N VAL A 555 29.59 6.54 -31.62
CA VAL A 555 29.80 5.86 -30.32
C VAL A 555 31.17 6.26 -29.77
N ALA A 556 31.20 6.89 -28.60
CA ALA A 556 32.41 7.56 -28.11
C ALA A 556 33.42 6.67 -27.35
N SER A 557 33.01 5.51 -26.83
CA SER A 557 33.86 4.67 -25.96
C SER A 557 34.41 3.40 -26.62
N THR A 558 35.55 2.94 -26.10
CA THR A 558 36.19 1.65 -26.40
C THR A 558 35.81 0.63 -25.32
N GLY A 559 35.07 -0.42 -25.69
CA GLY A 559 34.64 -1.54 -24.84
C GLY A 559 34.13 -2.70 -25.72
N THR A 560 33.60 -3.80 -25.16
CA THR A 560 32.96 -4.85 -25.97
C THR A 560 31.75 -4.23 -26.69
N PRO A 561 31.83 -4.04 -28.02
CA PRO A 561 30.87 -3.19 -28.72
C PRO A 561 29.53 -3.90 -28.81
N GLY A 562 28.45 -3.24 -28.37
CA GLY A 562 27.08 -3.64 -28.69
C GLY A 562 26.82 -3.64 -30.20
N PHE A 563 25.58 -3.90 -30.60
CA PHE A 563 25.23 -3.97 -32.02
C PHE A 563 24.95 -2.59 -32.61
N ILE A 564 25.56 -2.33 -33.76
CA ILE A 564 25.15 -1.29 -34.70
C ILE A 564 24.67 -2.05 -35.94
N LYS A 565 23.35 -2.19 -36.03
CA LYS A 565 22.64 -3.11 -36.90
C LYS A 565 22.09 -2.37 -38.12
N VAL A 566 22.28 -2.95 -39.30
CA VAL A 566 21.58 -2.57 -40.52
C VAL A 566 20.74 -3.75 -40.99
N ILE A 567 19.47 -3.49 -41.30
CA ILE A 567 18.56 -4.47 -41.93
C ILE A 567 18.41 -4.05 -43.38
N THR A 568 18.82 -4.93 -44.30
CA THR A 568 18.76 -4.66 -45.74
C THR A 568 17.94 -5.73 -46.46
N ASN A 569 17.15 -5.29 -47.43
CA ASN A 569 16.38 -6.14 -48.34
C ASN A 569 16.87 -6.04 -49.79
N ALA A 570 18.07 -5.48 -49.99
CA ALA A 570 18.65 -5.29 -51.31
C ALA A 570 18.87 -6.63 -52.02
N THR A 571 18.66 -6.67 -53.34
CA THR A 571 18.91 -7.87 -54.17
C THR A 571 20.38 -8.30 -54.15
N SER A 572 21.28 -7.34 -53.92
CA SER A 572 22.71 -7.56 -53.66
C SER A 572 23.19 -6.67 -52.53
N VAL A 573 23.93 -7.25 -51.57
CA VAL A 573 24.45 -6.53 -50.40
C VAL A 573 25.95 -6.34 -50.52
N THR A 574 26.41 -5.10 -50.46
CA THR A 574 27.81 -4.71 -50.46
C THR A 574 28.11 -3.65 -49.39
N GLN A 575 29.32 -3.12 -49.38
CA GLN A 575 29.69 -1.96 -48.55
C GLN A 575 28.74 -0.76 -48.71
N ALA A 576 28.16 -0.54 -49.90
CA ALA A 576 27.25 0.59 -50.11
C ALA A 576 25.96 0.47 -49.28
N GLU A 577 25.37 -0.73 -49.23
CA GLU A 577 24.14 -0.99 -48.50
C GLU A 577 24.38 -1.05 -46.98
N VAL A 578 25.56 -1.53 -46.58
CA VAL A 578 25.90 -1.71 -45.16
C VAL A 578 26.41 -0.44 -44.50
N GLY A 579 27.06 0.44 -45.27
CA GLY A 579 27.69 1.67 -44.80
C GLY A 579 28.85 1.47 -43.82
N GLU A 580 29.38 2.58 -43.29
CA GLU A 580 30.69 2.58 -42.60
C GLU A 580 30.62 2.08 -41.15
N TYR A 581 29.56 2.42 -40.42
CA TYR A 581 29.47 2.21 -38.97
C TYR A 581 28.80 0.90 -38.54
N ALA A 582 28.09 0.23 -39.44
CA ALA A 582 27.41 -1.01 -39.11
C ALA A 582 28.42 -2.11 -38.76
N ASN A 583 28.22 -2.75 -37.61
CA ASN A 583 28.99 -3.93 -37.21
C ASN A 583 28.17 -5.22 -37.32
N TYR A 584 26.86 -5.11 -37.55
CA TYR A 584 25.92 -6.21 -37.72
C TYR A 584 25.09 -5.97 -38.97
N VAL A 585 25.02 -6.97 -39.85
CA VAL A 585 24.19 -6.93 -41.06
C VAL A 585 23.15 -8.06 -41.01
N GLU A 586 21.88 -7.70 -41.12
CA GLU A 586 20.78 -8.64 -41.35
C GLU A 586 20.34 -8.54 -42.82
N ILE A 587 20.51 -9.64 -43.56
CA ILE A 587 20.15 -9.77 -44.97
C ILE A 587 18.78 -10.42 -45.05
N THR A 588 17.79 -9.68 -45.54
CA THR A 588 16.39 -10.09 -45.65
C THR A 588 15.90 -10.00 -47.09
N GLY A 589 14.60 -10.24 -47.32
CA GLY A 589 13.97 -10.05 -48.64
C GLY A 589 14.38 -11.10 -49.67
N ALA A 590 14.46 -10.72 -50.95
CA ALA A 590 14.87 -11.60 -52.05
C ALA A 590 16.31 -11.32 -52.48
N CYS A 591 17.23 -11.33 -51.51
CA CYS A 591 18.65 -11.12 -51.75
C CYS A 591 19.28 -12.37 -52.36
N THR A 592 19.95 -12.20 -53.51
CA THR A 592 20.62 -13.29 -54.24
C THR A 592 22.14 -13.25 -54.14
N ALA A 593 22.72 -12.12 -53.70
CA ALA A 593 24.17 -11.94 -53.71
C ALA A 593 24.68 -11.10 -52.52
N CYS A 594 25.80 -11.52 -51.94
CA CYS A 594 26.56 -10.76 -50.96
C CYS A 594 27.99 -10.58 -51.47
N GLY A 595 28.48 -9.34 -51.50
CA GLY A 595 29.81 -9.00 -51.99
C GLY A 595 30.78 -8.70 -50.85
N ILE A 596 31.66 -7.72 -51.10
CA ILE A 596 32.59 -7.22 -50.10
C ILE A 596 31.81 -6.36 -49.10
N LEU A 597 31.87 -6.75 -47.83
CA LEU A 597 31.32 -6.00 -46.71
C LEU A 597 32.42 -5.11 -46.08
N PRO A 598 32.05 -4.02 -45.38
CA PRO A 598 33.04 -3.19 -44.69
C PRO A 598 33.67 -3.94 -43.52
N ASN A 599 34.95 -3.69 -43.25
CA ASN A 599 35.71 -4.37 -42.19
C ASN A 599 35.16 -4.15 -40.76
N THR A 600 34.29 -3.15 -40.58
CA THR A 600 33.56 -2.88 -39.35
C THR A 600 32.54 -3.96 -39.04
N VAL A 601 32.02 -4.66 -40.06
CA VAL A 601 31.11 -5.80 -39.89
C VAL A 601 31.79 -6.95 -39.16
N LYS A 602 31.19 -7.34 -38.04
CA LYS A 602 31.57 -8.49 -37.22
C LYS A 602 30.50 -9.58 -37.18
N TYR A 603 29.28 -9.26 -37.61
CA TYR A 603 28.14 -10.17 -37.55
C TYR A 603 27.34 -10.12 -38.85
N VAL A 604 27.00 -11.30 -39.37
CA VAL A 604 26.13 -11.44 -40.54
C VAL A 604 25.03 -12.45 -40.23
N GLU A 605 23.78 -12.02 -40.41
CA GLU A 605 22.58 -12.82 -40.27
C GLU A 605 21.85 -12.90 -41.61
N VAL A 606 21.48 -14.12 -42.03
CA VAL A 606 20.82 -14.38 -43.30
C VAL A 606 19.39 -14.88 -43.06
N LYS A 607 18.43 -14.05 -43.46
CA LYS A 607 16.97 -14.30 -43.52
C LYS A 607 16.39 -13.96 -44.89
N SER A 608 17.16 -14.20 -45.95
CA SER A 608 16.72 -13.99 -47.33
C SER A 608 15.87 -15.16 -47.80
N SER A 609 14.70 -14.87 -48.37
CA SER A 609 13.84 -15.85 -49.06
C SER A 609 14.53 -16.52 -50.26
N GLU A 610 15.56 -15.89 -50.81
CA GLU A 610 16.39 -16.44 -51.87
C GLU A 610 17.75 -16.90 -51.34
N ARG A 611 18.38 -17.84 -52.04
CA ARG A 611 19.75 -18.29 -51.68
C ARG A 611 20.74 -17.15 -51.92
N VAL A 612 21.35 -16.66 -50.85
CA VAL A 612 22.40 -15.63 -50.92
C VAL A 612 23.71 -16.27 -51.34
N VAL A 613 24.34 -15.78 -52.41
CA VAL A 613 25.69 -16.19 -52.84
C VAL A 613 26.72 -15.16 -52.35
N TRP A 614 27.58 -15.54 -51.41
CA TRP A 614 28.58 -14.64 -50.83
C TRP A 614 29.95 -14.82 -51.48
N THR A 615 30.33 -13.85 -52.33
CA THR A 615 31.62 -13.83 -53.03
C THR A 615 32.57 -12.81 -52.40
N THR A 616 33.69 -13.27 -51.84
CA THR A 616 34.68 -12.41 -51.17
C THR A 616 36.07 -13.05 -51.12
N THR A 617 37.14 -12.25 -51.20
CA THR A 617 38.52 -12.77 -51.26
C THR A 617 39.07 -13.25 -49.91
N ALA A 618 38.69 -12.59 -48.81
CA ALA A 618 38.99 -12.98 -47.42
C ALA A 618 38.22 -12.07 -46.46
N PHE A 619 37.33 -12.63 -45.65
CA PHE A 619 36.53 -11.87 -44.68
C PHE A 619 36.40 -12.58 -43.34
N THR A 620 36.68 -11.88 -42.24
CA THR A 620 36.66 -12.45 -40.89
C THR A 620 35.57 -11.79 -40.05
N ILE A 621 34.66 -12.61 -39.53
CA ILE A 621 33.54 -12.23 -38.67
C ILE A 621 33.60 -12.97 -37.34
N ILE A 622 32.95 -12.40 -36.34
CA ILE A 622 32.78 -13.03 -35.03
C ILE A 622 31.60 -14.01 -35.09
N GLY A 623 30.48 -13.61 -35.72
CA GLY A 623 29.26 -14.42 -35.78
C GLY A 623 28.68 -14.54 -37.18
N LEU A 624 28.37 -15.75 -37.61
CA LEU A 624 27.57 -16.07 -38.80
C LEU A 624 26.28 -16.76 -38.38
N ILE A 625 25.13 -16.22 -38.79
CA ILE A 625 23.81 -16.74 -38.45
C ILE A 625 23.05 -17.03 -39.74
N VAL A 626 22.61 -18.27 -39.91
CA VAL A 626 21.70 -18.68 -40.99
C VAL A 626 20.55 -19.43 -40.34
N ASP A 627 19.40 -18.76 -40.22
CA ASP A 627 18.23 -19.29 -39.54
C ASP A 627 17.61 -20.47 -40.29
N GLU A 628 16.77 -21.23 -39.59
CA GLU A 628 16.06 -22.36 -40.19
C GLU A 628 15.23 -21.90 -41.40
N GLY A 629 15.35 -22.63 -42.52
CA GLY A 629 14.63 -22.32 -43.76
C GLY A 629 15.37 -21.40 -44.73
N TYR A 630 16.50 -20.78 -44.33
CA TYR A 630 17.30 -19.90 -45.20
C TYR A 630 18.61 -20.55 -45.63
N SER A 631 19.20 -20.08 -46.73
CA SER A 631 20.44 -20.67 -47.26
C SER A 631 21.46 -19.65 -47.75
N LEU A 632 22.74 -19.95 -47.50
CA LEU A 632 23.90 -19.15 -47.87
C LEU A 632 24.90 -20.02 -48.63
N ASN A 633 25.28 -19.64 -49.85
CA ASN A 633 26.33 -20.29 -50.63
C ASN A 633 27.63 -19.47 -50.58
N ILE A 634 28.76 -20.11 -50.29
CA ILE A 634 30.09 -19.50 -50.36
C ILE A 634 30.85 -20.28 -51.44
N PRO A 635 30.95 -19.75 -52.69
CA PRO A 635 31.48 -20.50 -53.81
C PRO A 635 33.01 -20.64 -53.74
N ARG A 636 33.52 -21.67 -54.39
CA ARG A 636 34.96 -21.97 -54.47
C ARG A 636 35.76 -20.75 -54.96
N GLY A 637 36.85 -20.44 -54.27
CA GLY A 637 37.65 -19.24 -54.51
C GLY A 637 37.25 -18.03 -53.65
N SER A 638 36.17 -18.14 -52.87
CA SER A 638 35.83 -17.18 -51.81
C SER A 638 36.33 -17.64 -50.44
N ALA A 639 36.65 -16.71 -49.54
CA ALA A 639 37.14 -17.04 -48.20
C ALA A 639 36.40 -16.30 -47.07
N VAL A 640 35.72 -17.05 -46.19
CA VAL A 640 35.05 -16.52 -44.97
C VAL A 640 35.51 -17.27 -43.73
N THR A 641 35.83 -16.52 -42.69
CA THR A 641 36.25 -17.03 -41.37
C THR A 641 35.27 -16.54 -40.30
N ALA A 642 34.60 -17.44 -39.58
CA ALA A 642 33.65 -17.08 -38.51
C ALA A 642 34.00 -17.76 -37.19
N THR A 643 34.17 -17.00 -36.11
CA THR A 643 34.52 -17.56 -34.77
C THR A 643 33.36 -18.29 -34.10
N THR A 644 32.12 -17.95 -34.45
CA THR A 644 30.91 -18.62 -33.96
C THR A 644 29.90 -18.70 -35.09
N THR A 645 29.29 -19.87 -35.29
CA THR A 645 28.35 -20.09 -36.39
C THR A 645 27.07 -20.75 -35.88
N TYR A 646 25.93 -20.14 -36.20
CA TYR A 646 24.58 -20.62 -35.91
C TYR A 646 23.91 -21.04 -37.23
N LEU A 647 23.62 -22.32 -37.39
CA LEU A 647 22.96 -22.86 -38.60
C LEU A 647 21.68 -23.55 -38.19
N LYS A 648 20.57 -23.23 -38.87
CA LYS A 648 19.25 -23.82 -38.62
C LYS A 648 18.83 -23.76 -37.15
N GLY A 649 19.09 -22.62 -36.50
CA GLY A 649 18.79 -22.43 -35.08
C GLY A 649 19.66 -23.24 -34.10
N ARG A 650 20.74 -23.89 -34.56
CA ARG A 650 21.67 -24.65 -33.70
C ARG A 650 23.08 -24.04 -33.74
N ILE A 651 23.75 -23.97 -32.59
CA ILE A 651 25.17 -23.61 -32.51
C ILE A 651 25.96 -24.77 -33.13
N TYR A 652 26.58 -24.51 -34.28
CA TYR A 652 27.23 -25.54 -35.07
C TYR A 652 28.74 -25.63 -34.78
N ASN A 653 29.39 -24.52 -34.37
CA ASN A 653 30.81 -24.52 -34.02
C ASN A 653 31.10 -23.54 -32.87
N ALA A 654 31.73 -24.03 -31.81
CA ALA A 654 32.29 -23.22 -30.72
C ALA A 654 33.75 -22.77 -31.02
N GLY A 655 34.27 -23.08 -32.21
CA GLY A 655 35.56 -22.63 -32.76
C GLY A 655 35.43 -22.00 -34.16
N THR A 656 36.57 -21.73 -34.79
CA THR A 656 36.64 -21.03 -36.08
C THR A 656 36.14 -21.90 -37.24
N PHE A 657 35.14 -21.43 -37.98
CA PHE A 657 34.75 -21.95 -39.29
C PHE A 657 35.55 -21.23 -40.38
N THR A 658 36.28 -21.98 -41.21
CA THR A 658 37.02 -21.44 -42.37
C THR A 658 36.53 -22.12 -43.63
N CYS A 659 36.10 -21.34 -44.61
CA CYS A 659 35.62 -21.82 -45.90
C CYS A 659 36.49 -21.22 -47.00
N SER A 660 37.38 -21.99 -47.65
CA SER A 660 38.24 -21.52 -48.76
C SER A 660 38.03 -22.29 -50.07
N ASP A 661 37.54 -23.53 -50.00
CA ASP A 661 37.47 -24.47 -51.13
C ASP A 661 36.13 -25.22 -51.21
N PHE A 662 35.07 -24.67 -50.62
CA PHE A 662 33.74 -25.27 -50.58
C PHE A 662 32.91 -24.91 -51.82
N ASP A 663 32.07 -25.83 -52.29
CA ASP A 663 31.12 -25.64 -53.39
C ASP A 663 29.73 -26.18 -52.99
N GLY A 664 29.15 -25.60 -51.94
CA GLY A 664 27.88 -26.01 -51.36
C GLY A 664 27.17 -24.88 -50.60
N TYR A 665 26.08 -25.16 -49.91
CA TYR A 665 25.33 -24.15 -49.15
C TYR A 665 25.25 -24.47 -47.65
N LEU A 666 25.29 -23.43 -46.83
CA LEU A 666 25.06 -23.40 -45.38
C LEU A 666 23.58 -23.08 -45.12
N GLY A 667 23.02 -23.62 -44.04
CA GLY A 667 21.59 -23.45 -43.69
C GLY A 667 20.69 -24.51 -44.33
N GLY A 668 19.44 -24.18 -44.64
CA GLY A 668 18.42 -25.05 -45.24
C GLY A 668 17.28 -25.39 -44.28
N ALA A 669 16.35 -26.23 -44.75
CA ALA A 669 15.24 -26.73 -43.94
C ALA A 669 15.75 -27.68 -42.84
N SER A 670 14.98 -27.86 -41.77
CA SER A 670 15.29 -28.85 -40.71
C SER A 670 15.43 -30.27 -41.25
N THR A 671 14.84 -30.59 -42.40
CA THR A 671 14.88 -31.90 -43.06
C THR A 671 16.12 -32.13 -43.92
N ASP A 672 16.93 -31.11 -44.23
CA ASP A 672 18.07 -31.30 -45.14
C ASP A 672 19.22 -32.02 -44.41
N ALA A 673 19.39 -33.31 -44.74
CA ALA A 673 20.37 -34.22 -44.11
C ALA A 673 21.84 -33.98 -44.54
N ASN A 674 22.07 -33.24 -45.64
CA ASN A 674 23.40 -33.04 -46.23
C ASN A 674 24.11 -31.73 -45.82
N ASN A 675 23.53 -30.94 -44.91
CA ASN A 675 24.02 -29.59 -44.58
C ASN A 675 24.84 -29.52 -43.29
N VAL A 676 25.54 -30.60 -42.96
CA VAL A 676 26.43 -30.72 -41.80
C VAL A 676 27.86 -30.75 -42.35
N ILE A 677 28.64 -29.71 -42.09
CA ILE A 677 30.09 -29.70 -42.28
C ILE A 677 30.69 -30.78 -41.37
N VAL A 678 30.87 -31.99 -41.88
CA VAL A 678 31.72 -32.98 -41.21
C VAL A 678 33.16 -32.55 -41.48
N GLY A 679 33.77 -31.90 -40.49
CA GLY A 679 35.14 -31.42 -40.58
C GLY A 679 36.14 -32.55 -40.79
N GLY A 680 37.16 -32.26 -41.60
CA GLY A 680 38.51 -32.79 -41.43
C GLY A 680 39.29 -31.91 -40.47
#